data_AF-A0A2M7GMF5-F1
#
_entry.id   AF-A0A2M7GMF5-F1
#
_cell.length_a   1.000
_cell.length_b   1.000
_cell.length_c   1.000
_cell.angle_alpha   90.00
_cell.angle_beta   90.00
_cell.angle_gamma   90.00
#
_symmetry.space_group_name_H-M   'P 1'
#
loop_
_entity.id
_entity.type
_entity.pdbx_description
1 polymer ?
#
loop_
_entity_poly.entity_id
_entity_poly.type
_entity_poly.pdbx_seq_one_letter_code
_entity_poly.pdbx_strand_id
1 'polypeptide(L)'
;TLQATPTPQATYVPGWGHLSSHLVIIGEAPSDHECAHRPPMPFVGPSGYRLMEWLSAVGLTRDYCWIDNVYPYKAPHNNLDALGKGLLLPFMSTLHQRIAALDDPWVIVPLGNYPLYALLSLGKVSWHRKDGRQERPGILAHRGGVYTYRDLRGRSITVIPSIHPSATFKNPAYERACRADWEKIARELVSGPQTPLPHRTILSNPSPTDIANFYQAALAAPTTLLTFDIERPAGKVTIYGKPTKRYPKGKPTRHKDYRAGKVVCISFCLDPFTQTITIPLSAKYWNTHTEWAGFDAWGWVKALLALPNPKGTQNGLYDVWHCEDYGCKVVNWWYDSLYLHHAENPRDKHSLEYLASVDLRTQYWKDECKNPDTLTGWTEREDQLRVYCGKDSSHTSELITLYCERIDQATWDRYRTHYVALFAPLMALMRHGLRVDVEEADRRLRTLTEERASIRKTLKALTGYEILATKAISVKKLSDYLYRRLQLPEQYKKRATGMKKTVTTDEVAIKRLAIQYPERFPLDVEEGILRSRRVQKLMESYNPQHWDPDGRMRSMYSPNTQQGRLSSKKNPRGSGTNGQNIDVEARDIFLADEGKVMVIVDLSQAESRVNRCYIHSLTGDLDTLWKAQAAPADWDDHSAMTQRIFEIPNDQPAQIAANRPLGKMIVHASQRRMQGKTLADKLLKDRGEVVLPERADALIQKAIHAQPGLLDYFRWVEFQIQSTRRLVSCWGVPLSFQYDRLNSAVYRDGYSFLMQDAVGRLTNQYGMRWMWERDPLNLWQRGIARLNAQWHDGLLVSLPPDPQVISHWVAGLMDSLATPLNLNGTSLKMPSTVKMGLHTNPSLEWKWRPSVEEVEAGLVSLNVTPVEIGG
;
A
#
# COMPACT_ATOMS: atom_id res chain seq x y z
N THR A 1 49.48 -12.40 -7.60
CA THR A 1 49.08 -13.69 -8.22
C THR A 1 49.03 -14.78 -7.16
N LEU A 2 47.89 -14.91 -6.50
CA LEU A 2 47.48 -16.16 -5.85
C LEU A 2 46.35 -16.68 -6.73
N GLN A 3 46.62 -17.69 -7.55
CA GLN A 3 45.54 -18.40 -8.24
C GLN A 3 44.72 -19.08 -7.15
N ALA A 4 43.56 -18.50 -6.84
CA ALA A 4 42.61 -19.13 -5.94
C ALA A 4 42.01 -20.31 -6.70
N THR A 5 42.65 -21.48 -6.57
CA THR A 5 42.26 -22.69 -7.27
C THR A 5 40.98 -23.24 -6.64
N PRO A 6 39.91 -23.48 -7.42
CA PRO A 6 38.72 -24.15 -6.92
C PRO A 6 39.08 -25.56 -6.45
N THR A 7 38.24 -26.15 -5.59
CA THR A 7 38.41 -27.55 -5.16
C THR A 7 38.48 -28.48 -6.38
N PRO A 8 39.30 -29.55 -6.38
CA PRO A 8 39.58 -30.41 -7.55
C PRO A 8 38.38 -31.08 -8.24
N GLN A 9 37.16 -30.96 -7.70
CA GLN A 9 35.91 -31.56 -8.20
C GLN A 9 34.92 -30.54 -8.82
N ALA A 10 35.26 -29.25 -8.90
CA ALA A 10 34.31 -28.24 -9.38
C ALA A 10 34.26 -28.18 -10.93
N THR A 11 33.11 -28.50 -11.52
CA THR A 11 32.89 -28.36 -12.97
C THR A 11 32.97 -26.89 -13.37
N TYR A 12 33.90 -26.59 -14.29
CA TYR A 12 34.00 -25.28 -14.94
C TYR A 12 32.91 -25.14 -16.01
N VAL A 13 32.22 -24.01 -16.01
CA VAL A 13 31.24 -23.64 -17.03
C VAL A 13 31.73 -22.38 -17.72
N PRO A 14 32.26 -22.47 -18.96
CA PRO A 14 32.75 -21.30 -19.68
C PRO A 14 31.61 -20.34 -20.04
N GLY A 15 31.98 -19.09 -20.32
CA GLY A 15 31.08 -18.16 -21.01
C GLY A 15 30.70 -18.71 -22.39
N TRP A 16 29.51 -18.35 -22.87
CA TRP A 16 28.93 -18.85 -24.12
C TRP A 16 28.39 -17.70 -24.96
N GLY A 17 28.61 -17.74 -26.28
CA GLY A 17 28.16 -16.73 -27.24
C GLY A 17 29.27 -16.32 -28.21
N HIS A 18 28.94 -15.51 -29.21
CA HIS A 18 29.94 -14.95 -30.13
C HIS A 18 30.68 -13.78 -29.48
N LEU A 19 31.98 -13.58 -29.77
CA LEU A 19 32.76 -12.47 -29.19
C LEU A 19 32.27 -11.08 -29.64
N SER A 20 31.59 -11.02 -30.79
CA SER A 20 30.94 -9.82 -31.31
C SER A 20 29.54 -9.56 -30.75
N SER A 21 29.11 -10.25 -29.69
CA SER A 21 27.78 -10.06 -29.11
C SER A 21 27.64 -8.66 -28.51
N HIS A 22 26.60 -7.93 -28.90
CA HIS A 22 26.30 -6.60 -28.35
C HIS A 22 25.61 -6.65 -26.98
N LEU A 23 24.92 -7.76 -26.67
CA LEU A 23 24.28 -7.99 -25.38
C LEU A 23 25.11 -8.96 -24.53
N VAL A 24 25.43 -8.56 -23.31
CA VAL A 24 26.16 -9.35 -22.33
C VAL A 24 25.27 -9.64 -21.12
N ILE A 25 25.13 -10.90 -20.72
CA ILE A 25 24.33 -11.31 -19.57
C ILE A 25 25.24 -11.97 -18.54
N ILE A 26 25.26 -11.43 -17.31
CA ILE A 26 26.12 -11.92 -16.23
C ILE A 26 25.29 -12.47 -15.08
N GLY A 27 25.37 -13.79 -14.86
CA GLY A 27 24.81 -14.50 -13.70
C GLY A 27 25.76 -14.58 -12.49
N GLU A 28 25.27 -15.13 -11.38
CA GLU A 28 26.06 -15.27 -10.16
C GLU A 28 27.04 -16.46 -10.24
N ALA A 29 26.51 -17.68 -10.39
CA ALA A 29 27.26 -18.92 -10.57
C ALA A 29 26.39 -20.02 -11.24
N PRO A 30 27.01 -21.01 -11.92
CA PRO A 30 26.32 -22.14 -12.52
C PRO A 30 25.54 -23.02 -11.52
N SER A 31 24.41 -23.54 -12.00
CA SER A 31 23.59 -24.57 -11.34
C SER A 31 23.98 -26.01 -11.75
N ASP A 32 23.37 -27.00 -11.09
CA ASP A 32 23.54 -28.43 -11.42
C ASP A 32 23.25 -28.76 -12.89
N HIS A 33 22.19 -28.16 -13.45
CA HIS A 33 21.83 -28.35 -14.86
C HIS A 33 22.92 -27.84 -15.80
N GLU A 34 23.54 -26.71 -15.47
CA GLU A 34 24.60 -26.09 -16.28
C GLU A 34 25.88 -26.91 -16.25
N CYS A 35 26.24 -27.48 -15.09
CA CYS A 35 27.38 -28.38 -14.95
C CYS A 35 27.14 -29.76 -15.59
N ALA A 36 25.90 -30.26 -15.59
CA ALA A 36 25.53 -31.55 -16.16
C ALA A 36 25.38 -31.51 -17.70
N HIS A 37 25.11 -30.33 -18.28
CA HIS A 37 25.04 -30.16 -19.73
C HIS A 37 26.37 -30.55 -20.41
N ARG A 38 26.29 -31.02 -21.66
CA ARG A 38 27.44 -31.50 -22.44
C ARG A 38 27.41 -30.84 -23.83
N PRO A 39 28.31 -29.87 -24.12
CA PRO A 39 29.33 -29.29 -23.23
C PRO A 39 28.71 -28.45 -22.09
N PRO A 40 29.37 -28.29 -20.92
CA PRO A 40 28.85 -27.42 -19.85
C PRO A 40 28.53 -26.01 -20.37
N MET A 41 27.36 -25.50 -20.03
CA MET A 41 26.83 -24.27 -20.65
C MET A 41 26.01 -23.45 -19.64
N PRO A 42 26.15 -22.11 -19.62
CA PRO A 42 25.44 -21.27 -18.67
C PRO A 42 23.96 -21.10 -19.02
N PHE A 43 23.10 -20.95 -18.02
CA PHE A 43 21.65 -20.74 -18.19
C PHE A 43 20.96 -21.78 -19.09
N VAL A 44 21.19 -23.08 -18.86
CA VAL A 44 20.47 -24.20 -19.52
C VAL A 44 19.50 -24.96 -18.59
N GLY A 45 19.35 -24.50 -17.34
CA GLY A 45 18.36 -25.01 -16.39
C GLY A 45 17.05 -24.20 -16.34
N PRO A 46 16.17 -24.41 -15.34
CA PRO A 46 14.89 -23.71 -15.22
C PRO A 46 14.97 -22.17 -15.26
N SER A 47 15.98 -21.58 -14.60
CA SER A 47 16.23 -20.12 -14.65
C SER A 47 16.65 -19.67 -16.05
N GLY A 48 17.38 -20.53 -16.78
CA GLY A 48 17.78 -20.32 -18.16
C GLY A 48 16.59 -20.31 -19.11
N TYR A 49 15.71 -21.31 -19.02
CA TYR A 49 14.49 -21.34 -19.83
C TYR A 49 13.62 -20.10 -19.61
N ARG A 50 13.46 -19.66 -18.35
CA ARG A 50 12.75 -18.41 -18.03
C ARG A 50 13.43 -17.18 -18.65
N LEU A 51 14.76 -17.11 -18.62
CA LEU A 51 15.51 -16.03 -19.27
C LEU A 51 15.30 -16.04 -20.79
N MET A 52 15.31 -17.21 -21.42
CA MET A 52 15.05 -17.33 -22.86
C MET A 52 13.62 -16.92 -23.23
N GLU A 53 12.62 -17.22 -22.38
CA GLU A 53 11.24 -16.72 -22.54
C GLU A 53 11.16 -15.18 -22.47
N TRP A 54 12.03 -14.53 -21.71
CA TRP A 54 12.10 -13.07 -21.64
C TRP A 54 12.75 -12.47 -22.88
N LEU A 55 13.89 -13.04 -23.31
CA LEU A 55 14.58 -12.64 -24.54
C LEU A 55 13.68 -12.78 -25.76
N SER A 56 13.04 -13.95 -25.93
CA SER A 56 12.17 -14.21 -27.08
C SER A 56 10.98 -13.27 -27.14
N ALA A 57 10.40 -12.89 -25.99
CA ALA A 57 9.29 -11.95 -25.93
C ALA A 57 9.64 -10.53 -26.43
N VAL A 58 10.93 -10.19 -26.44
CA VAL A 58 11.43 -8.90 -26.96
C VAL A 58 12.21 -9.07 -28.27
N GLY A 59 12.02 -10.19 -28.96
CA GLY A 59 12.63 -10.46 -30.27
C GLY A 59 14.12 -10.83 -30.24
N LEU A 60 14.68 -11.14 -29.07
CA LEU A 60 16.07 -11.55 -28.91
C LEU A 60 16.19 -13.07 -28.79
N THR A 61 17.29 -13.62 -29.31
CA THR A 61 17.63 -15.04 -29.16
C THR A 61 18.89 -15.20 -28.32
N ARG A 62 19.14 -16.43 -27.89
CA ARG A 62 20.34 -16.77 -27.13
C ARG A 62 21.62 -16.40 -27.91
N ASP A 63 21.65 -16.66 -29.22
CA ASP A 63 22.82 -16.45 -30.09
C ASP A 63 23.24 -14.97 -30.20
N TYR A 64 22.34 -14.04 -29.87
CA TYR A 64 22.64 -12.61 -29.81
C TYR A 64 23.45 -12.21 -28.56
N CYS A 65 23.57 -13.12 -27.59
CA CYS A 65 24.09 -12.83 -26.26
C CYS A 65 25.45 -13.49 -26.01
N TRP A 66 26.34 -12.75 -25.34
CA TRP A 66 27.39 -13.36 -24.53
C TRP A 66 26.86 -13.60 -23.11
N ILE A 67 26.83 -14.85 -22.66
CA ILE A 67 26.30 -15.25 -21.34
C ILE A 67 27.43 -15.83 -20.50
N ASP A 68 27.63 -15.29 -19.30
CA ASP A 68 28.72 -15.66 -18.40
C ASP A 68 28.26 -15.57 -16.92
N ASN A 69 29.12 -15.98 -15.98
CA ASN A 69 28.90 -15.88 -14.55
C ASN A 69 30.06 -15.14 -13.87
N VAL A 70 29.79 -14.45 -12.77
CA VAL A 70 30.85 -13.88 -11.91
C VAL A 70 31.79 -14.98 -11.46
N TYR A 71 31.23 -16.07 -10.92
CA TYR A 71 31.97 -17.25 -10.50
C TYR A 71 31.65 -18.43 -11.44
N PRO A 72 32.53 -18.81 -12.38
CA PRO A 72 32.25 -19.77 -13.46
C PRO A 72 32.33 -21.25 -13.01
N TYR A 73 32.22 -21.50 -11.70
CA TYR A 73 32.19 -22.85 -11.12
C TYR A 73 30.96 -22.98 -10.23
N LYS A 74 30.50 -24.21 -9.99
CA LYS A 74 29.38 -24.43 -9.08
C LYS A 74 29.71 -23.91 -7.67
N ALA A 75 28.86 -23.04 -7.14
CA ALA A 75 28.96 -22.60 -5.74
C ALA A 75 28.40 -23.67 -4.78
N PRO A 76 28.94 -23.81 -3.55
CA PRO A 76 28.38 -24.69 -2.53
C PRO A 76 26.90 -24.41 -2.30
N HIS A 77 26.07 -25.45 -2.42
CA HIS A 77 24.60 -25.36 -2.33
C HIS A 77 23.97 -24.27 -3.23
N ASN A 78 24.61 -23.94 -4.37
CA ASN A 78 24.20 -22.85 -5.27
C ASN A 78 24.08 -21.49 -4.55
N ASN A 79 24.97 -21.22 -3.58
CA ASN A 79 24.96 -20.00 -2.78
C ASN A 79 26.35 -19.35 -2.74
N LEU A 80 26.51 -18.19 -3.39
CA LEU A 80 27.76 -17.43 -3.37
C LEU A 80 28.11 -16.87 -1.99
N ASP A 81 27.15 -16.70 -1.07
CA ASP A 81 27.46 -16.24 0.30
C ASP A 81 28.36 -17.22 1.06
N ALA A 82 28.40 -18.49 0.63
CA ALA A 82 29.30 -19.50 1.17
C ALA A 82 30.76 -19.27 0.73
N LEU A 83 30.95 -18.59 -0.41
CA LEU A 83 32.26 -18.28 -0.96
C LEU A 83 32.74 -16.95 -0.35
N GLY A 84 33.78 -17.00 0.47
CA GLY A 84 34.32 -15.80 1.11
C GLY A 84 34.82 -14.76 0.11
N LYS A 85 34.90 -13.50 0.55
CA LYS A 85 35.42 -12.36 -0.24
C LYS A 85 36.77 -12.64 -0.92
N GLY A 86 37.68 -13.33 -0.21
CA GLY A 86 39.02 -13.64 -0.72
C GLY A 86 39.02 -14.51 -1.99
N LEU A 87 38.00 -15.35 -2.17
CA LEU A 87 37.83 -16.14 -3.38
C LEU A 87 37.09 -15.36 -4.47
N LEU A 88 36.04 -14.63 -4.12
CA LEU A 88 35.18 -13.98 -5.12
C LEU A 88 35.80 -12.74 -5.79
N LEU A 89 36.59 -11.94 -5.07
CA LEU A 89 37.20 -10.73 -5.66
C LEU A 89 38.16 -11.02 -6.84
N PRO A 90 39.03 -12.05 -6.78
CA PRO A 90 39.78 -12.49 -7.95
C PRO A 90 38.91 -12.83 -9.17
N PHE A 91 37.79 -13.53 -8.97
CA PHE A 91 36.88 -13.89 -10.06
C PHE A 91 36.11 -12.69 -10.64
N MET A 92 35.78 -11.70 -9.81
CA MET A 92 35.27 -10.41 -10.30
C MET A 92 36.34 -9.71 -11.15
N SER A 93 37.61 -9.76 -10.74
CA SER A 93 38.73 -9.20 -11.52
C SER A 93 38.88 -9.89 -12.88
N THR A 94 38.78 -11.21 -12.93
CA THR A 94 38.83 -11.95 -14.20
C THR A 94 37.58 -11.74 -15.06
N LEU A 95 36.41 -11.48 -14.47
CA LEU A 95 35.21 -11.10 -15.23
C LEU A 95 35.45 -9.81 -16.03
N HIS A 96 36.09 -8.80 -15.44
CA HIS A 96 36.44 -7.57 -16.16
C HIS A 96 37.35 -7.84 -17.37
N GLN A 97 38.29 -8.79 -17.24
CA GLN A 97 39.15 -9.23 -18.35
C GLN A 97 38.35 -9.92 -19.45
N ARG A 98 37.41 -10.81 -19.09
CA ARG A 98 36.55 -11.50 -20.07
C ARG A 98 35.64 -10.54 -20.83
N ILE A 99 35.07 -9.54 -20.16
CA ILE A 99 34.27 -8.49 -20.81
C ILE A 99 35.15 -7.65 -21.77
N ALA A 100 36.37 -7.31 -21.36
CA ALA A 100 37.31 -6.56 -22.20
C ALA A 100 37.72 -7.34 -23.47
N ALA A 101 37.70 -8.68 -23.43
CA ALA A 101 38.00 -9.54 -24.57
C ALA A 101 36.90 -9.58 -25.64
N LEU A 102 35.68 -9.11 -25.34
CA LEU A 102 34.60 -9.00 -26.34
C LEU A 102 34.89 -7.87 -27.34
N ASP A 103 34.44 -8.03 -28.59
CA ASP A 103 34.74 -7.11 -29.68
C ASP A 103 34.03 -5.77 -29.51
N ASP A 104 32.70 -5.80 -29.32
CA ASP A 104 31.85 -4.60 -29.28
C ASP A 104 30.56 -4.77 -28.42
N PRO A 105 30.69 -4.91 -27.08
CA PRO A 105 29.54 -5.00 -26.18
C PRO A 105 28.87 -3.62 -25.99
N TRP A 106 27.55 -3.55 -26.13
CA TRP A 106 26.77 -2.32 -25.98
C TRP A 106 26.02 -2.28 -24.65
N VAL A 107 25.42 -3.40 -24.23
CA VAL A 107 24.61 -3.50 -23.02
C VAL A 107 25.06 -4.70 -22.18
N ILE A 108 25.27 -4.48 -20.87
CA ILE A 108 25.52 -5.54 -19.88
C ILE A 108 24.35 -5.63 -18.91
N VAL A 109 23.85 -6.84 -18.69
CA VAL A 109 22.73 -7.14 -17.80
C VAL A 109 23.24 -7.98 -16.61
N PRO A 110 23.56 -7.36 -15.47
CA PRO A 110 23.84 -8.09 -14.24
C PRO A 110 22.55 -8.67 -13.66
N LEU A 111 22.50 -9.99 -13.52
CA LEU A 111 21.38 -10.73 -12.94
C LEU A 111 21.64 -11.09 -11.48
N GLY A 112 21.23 -10.21 -10.56
CA GLY A 112 21.40 -10.43 -9.12
C GLY A 112 22.39 -9.47 -8.46
N ASN A 113 22.70 -9.71 -7.18
CA ASN A 113 23.49 -8.73 -6.40
C ASN A 113 24.99 -8.84 -6.68
N TYR A 114 25.50 -10.07 -6.88
CA TYR A 114 26.91 -10.30 -7.08
C TYR A 114 27.44 -9.75 -8.43
N PRO A 115 26.77 -9.98 -9.56
CA PRO A 115 27.08 -9.32 -10.84
C PRO A 115 27.00 -7.81 -10.77
N LEU A 116 25.97 -7.28 -10.09
CA LEU A 116 25.80 -5.85 -9.90
C LEU A 116 26.97 -5.25 -9.10
N TYR A 117 27.44 -5.95 -8.07
CA TYR A 117 28.59 -5.54 -7.29
C TYR A 117 29.89 -5.61 -8.09
N ALA A 118 30.08 -6.68 -8.87
CA ALA A 118 31.26 -6.85 -9.70
C ALA A 118 31.42 -5.69 -10.69
N LEU A 119 30.33 -5.28 -11.35
CA LEU A 119 30.38 -4.26 -12.41
C LEU A 119 30.35 -2.82 -11.86
N LEU A 120 29.49 -2.54 -10.89
CA LEU A 120 29.18 -1.17 -10.47
C LEU A 120 29.56 -0.88 -9.02
N SER A 121 30.06 -1.87 -8.27
CA SER A 121 30.20 -1.79 -6.80
C SER A 121 28.86 -1.47 -6.10
N LEU A 122 27.72 -1.79 -6.72
CA LEU A 122 26.38 -1.63 -6.15
C LEU A 122 25.83 -3.00 -5.71
N GLY A 123 24.69 -3.05 -5.01
CA GLY A 123 24.11 -4.33 -4.58
C GLY A 123 24.64 -4.87 -3.24
N LYS A 124 23.98 -5.95 -2.78
CA LYS A 124 24.25 -6.58 -1.47
C LYS A 124 25.24 -7.73 -1.58
N VAL A 125 26.30 -7.68 -0.77
CA VAL A 125 27.28 -8.77 -0.62
C VAL A 125 27.43 -9.15 0.85
N SER A 126 27.58 -10.44 1.14
CA SER A 126 27.54 -10.97 2.51
C SER A 126 28.66 -10.47 3.42
N TRP A 127 29.85 -10.16 2.89
CA TRP A 127 30.98 -9.71 3.70
C TRP A 127 30.84 -8.30 4.26
N HIS A 128 30.00 -7.42 3.70
CA HIS A 128 29.81 -6.08 4.27
C HIS A 128 29.31 -6.16 5.72
N ARG A 129 28.41 -7.11 6.02
CA ARG A 129 27.95 -7.35 7.39
C ARG A 129 29.06 -7.83 8.34
N LYS A 130 30.08 -8.54 7.83
CA LYS A 130 31.18 -9.10 8.62
C LYS A 130 32.30 -8.07 8.86
N ASP A 131 32.59 -7.23 7.86
CA ASP A 131 33.64 -6.20 7.92
C ASP A 131 33.16 -4.90 8.60
N GLY A 132 31.97 -4.90 9.24
CA GLY A 132 31.38 -3.73 9.90
C GLY A 132 30.84 -2.65 8.96
N ARG A 133 30.81 -2.90 7.64
CA ARG A 133 30.26 -1.99 6.63
C ARG A 133 28.73 -2.10 6.57
N GLN A 134 28.07 -0.98 6.31
CA GLN A 134 26.61 -0.96 6.18
C GLN A 134 26.13 -1.71 4.94
N GLU A 135 24.95 -2.29 5.04
CA GLU A 135 24.31 -3.01 3.94
C GLU A 135 23.80 -2.02 2.89
N ARG A 136 24.22 -2.20 1.63
CA ARG A 136 23.81 -1.37 0.49
C ARG A 136 22.43 -1.77 -0.03
N PRO A 137 21.76 -0.93 -0.83
CA PRO A 137 20.57 -1.33 -1.59
C PRO A 137 20.85 -2.58 -2.42
N GLY A 138 19.86 -3.47 -2.46
CA GLY A 138 19.97 -4.69 -3.26
C GLY A 138 19.50 -4.50 -4.69
N ILE A 139 19.58 -5.57 -5.49
CA ILE A 139 19.15 -5.60 -6.89
C ILE A 139 17.74 -5.03 -7.13
N LEU A 140 16.81 -5.21 -6.19
CA LEU A 140 15.45 -4.69 -6.32
C LEU A 140 15.36 -3.16 -6.42
N ALA A 141 16.35 -2.43 -5.88
CA ALA A 141 16.40 -0.98 -5.97
C ALA A 141 17.03 -0.50 -7.29
N HIS A 142 18.00 -1.26 -7.81
CA HIS A 142 18.79 -0.87 -8.98
C HIS A 142 18.24 -1.41 -10.30
N ARG A 143 17.37 -2.44 -10.27
CA ARG A 143 16.80 -3.06 -11.47
C ARG A 143 16.10 -2.03 -12.37
N GLY A 144 16.26 -2.18 -13.68
CA GLY A 144 15.68 -1.28 -14.69
C GLY A 144 16.31 0.11 -14.77
N GLY A 145 17.18 0.48 -13.82
CA GLY A 145 17.99 1.70 -13.92
C GLY A 145 19.08 1.55 -14.98
N VAL A 146 19.48 2.67 -15.57
CA VAL A 146 20.48 2.71 -16.65
C VAL A 146 21.77 3.32 -16.10
N TYR A 147 22.86 2.55 -16.14
CA TYR A 147 24.17 2.93 -15.60
C TYR A 147 25.25 2.81 -16.69
N THR A 148 26.46 3.25 -16.37
CA THR A 148 27.63 3.13 -17.25
C THR A 148 28.73 2.35 -16.55
N TYR A 149 29.29 1.37 -17.25
CA TYR A 149 30.48 0.62 -16.84
C TYR A 149 31.62 0.93 -17.81
N ARG A 150 32.81 1.24 -17.29
CA ARG A 150 34.01 1.44 -18.08
C ARG A 150 34.88 0.20 -18.00
N ASP A 151 35.12 -0.46 -19.13
CA ASP A 151 35.91 -1.69 -19.16
C ASP A 151 37.43 -1.44 -19.17
N LEU A 152 38.22 -2.51 -19.20
CA LEU A 152 39.69 -2.42 -19.20
C LEU A 152 40.29 -1.88 -20.51
N ARG A 153 39.50 -1.81 -21.60
CA ARG A 153 39.86 -1.15 -22.85
C ARG A 153 39.46 0.34 -22.86
N GLY A 154 38.85 0.82 -21.77
CA GLY A 154 38.37 2.18 -21.63
C GLY A 154 37.03 2.46 -22.31
N ARG A 155 36.35 1.43 -22.85
CA ARG A 155 35.03 1.54 -23.48
C ARG A 155 33.96 1.78 -22.42
N SER A 156 33.03 2.70 -22.71
CA SER A 156 31.84 2.92 -21.89
C SER A 156 30.71 2.03 -22.40
N ILE A 157 30.16 1.20 -21.51
CA ILE A 157 29.14 0.20 -21.84
C ILE A 157 27.92 0.46 -20.96
N THR A 158 26.72 0.42 -21.53
CA THR A 158 25.47 0.60 -20.79
C THR A 158 25.24 -0.61 -19.88
N VAL A 159 24.83 -0.38 -18.64
CA VAL A 159 24.48 -1.45 -17.70
C VAL A 159 23.05 -1.30 -17.24
N ILE A 160 22.23 -2.34 -17.43
CA ILE A 160 20.83 -2.37 -17.00
C ILE A 160 20.64 -3.59 -16.11
N PRO A 161 20.65 -3.42 -14.78
CA PRO A 161 20.47 -4.54 -13.86
C PRO A 161 19.07 -5.13 -13.98
N SER A 162 18.94 -6.44 -13.81
CA SER A 162 17.65 -7.11 -13.72
C SER A 162 17.65 -8.16 -12.62
N ILE A 163 16.45 -8.53 -12.17
CA ILE A 163 16.27 -9.56 -11.15
C ILE A 163 16.59 -10.92 -11.77
N HIS A 164 17.41 -11.72 -11.08
CA HIS A 164 17.74 -13.07 -11.54
C HIS A 164 16.47 -13.94 -11.71
N PRO A 165 16.32 -14.69 -12.82
CA PRO A 165 15.11 -15.46 -13.13
C PRO A 165 14.67 -16.41 -12.01
N SER A 166 15.63 -17.01 -11.28
CA SER A 166 15.32 -17.90 -10.15
C SER A 166 14.47 -17.25 -9.04
N ALA A 167 14.49 -15.92 -8.92
CA ALA A 167 13.73 -15.18 -7.92
C ALA A 167 12.23 -15.13 -8.25
N THR A 168 11.82 -15.23 -9.51
CA THR A 168 10.40 -15.19 -9.89
C THR A 168 9.68 -16.48 -9.54
N PHE A 169 10.38 -17.62 -9.44
CA PHE A 169 9.80 -18.86 -8.91
C PHE A 169 9.43 -18.74 -7.43
N LYS A 170 10.20 -17.95 -6.66
CA LYS A 170 9.92 -17.69 -5.24
C LYS A 170 8.88 -16.58 -5.06
N ASN A 171 8.94 -15.55 -5.90
CA ASN A 171 8.01 -14.44 -5.90
C ASN A 171 7.56 -14.12 -7.33
N PRO A 172 6.43 -14.72 -7.79
CA PRO A 172 5.93 -14.51 -9.15
C PRO A 172 5.63 -13.04 -9.49
N ALA A 173 5.37 -12.19 -8.49
CA ALA A 173 5.12 -10.77 -8.71
C ALA A 173 6.32 -10.01 -9.33
N TYR A 174 7.53 -10.56 -9.23
CA TYR A 174 8.71 -9.97 -9.88
C TYR A 174 8.72 -10.12 -11.40
N GLU A 175 7.93 -11.05 -11.96
CA GLU A 175 7.86 -11.29 -13.40
C GLU A 175 7.53 -10.00 -14.18
N ARG A 176 6.62 -9.15 -13.65
CA ARG A 176 6.24 -7.88 -14.29
C ARG A 176 7.42 -6.94 -14.45
N ALA A 177 8.15 -6.71 -13.36
CA ALA A 177 9.31 -5.84 -13.35
C ALA A 177 10.42 -6.38 -14.27
N CYS A 178 10.66 -7.70 -14.26
CA CYS A 178 11.60 -8.33 -15.18
C CYS A 178 11.22 -8.09 -16.65
N ARG A 179 9.95 -8.31 -17.02
CA ARG A 179 9.48 -8.10 -18.41
C ARG A 179 9.73 -6.67 -18.86
N ALA A 180 9.37 -5.69 -18.03
CA ALA A 180 9.62 -4.28 -18.30
C ALA A 180 11.13 -3.95 -18.43
N ASP A 181 11.98 -4.55 -17.58
CA ASP A 181 13.43 -4.38 -17.69
C ASP A 181 13.96 -4.91 -19.03
N TRP A 182 13.47 -6.08 -19.49
CA TRP A 182 13.88 -6.67 -20.77
C TRP A 182 13.37 -5.90 -21.99
N GLU A 183 12.17 -5.34 -21.92
CA GLU A 183 11.67 -4.42 -22.94
C GLU A 183 12.55 -3.17 -23.04
N LYS A 184 13.00 -2.63 -21.89
CA LYS A 184 13.96 -1.52 -21.87
C LYS A 184 15.32 -1.92 -22.45
N ILE A 185 15.84 -3.09 -22.08
CA ILE A 185 17.11 -3.63 -22.62
C ILE A 185 17.04 -3.73 -24.15
N ALA A 186 15.93 -4.25 -24.70
CA ALA A 186 15.74 -4.34 -26.14
C ALA A 186 15.72 -2.96 -26.82
N ARG A 187 15.05 -1.96 -26.22
CA ARG A 187 15.05 -0.57 -26.73
C ARG A 187 16.45 0.05 -26.75
N GLU A 188 17.24 -0.18 -25.71
CA GLU A 188 18.63 0.33 -25.65
C GLU A 188 19.52 -0.35 -26.69
N LEU A 189 19.32 -1.64 -26.98
CA LEU A 189 20.04 -2.33 -28.05
C LEU A 189 19.72 -1.78 -29.43
N VAL A 190 18.45 -1.41 -29.70
CA VAL A 190 18.05 -0.76 -30.96
C VAL A 190 18.67 0.63 -31.11
N SER A 191 18.85 1.35 -30.00
CA SER A 191 19.43 2.70 -29.99
C SER A 191 20.93 2.72 -30.28
N GLY A 192 21.60 1.57 -30.23
CA GLY A 192 23.04 1.46 -30.48
C GLY A 192 23.92 1.77 -29.25
N PRO A 193 25.25 1.81 -29.44
CA PRO A 193 26.18 2.06 -28.36
C PRO A 193 26.07 3.50 -27.83
N GLN A 194 26.20 3.67 -26.51
CA GLN A 194 26.49 4.94 -25.83
C GLN A 194 25.55 6.12 -26.13
N THR A 195 24.25 5.99 -25.87
CA THR A 195 23.43 7.20 -25.66
C THR A 195 23.68 7.71 -24.24
N PRO A 196 24.25 8.93 -24.04
CA PRO A 196 24.46 9.49 -22.71
C PRO A 196 23.16 9.46 -21.90
N LEU A 197 23.27 9.30 -20.59
CA LEU A 197 22.12 9.52 -19.73
C LEU A 197 21.69 10.97 -19.86
N PRO A 198 20.37 11.24 -19.88
CA PRO A 198 19.90 12.62 -19.86
C PRO A 198 20.45 13.33 -18.62
N HIS A 199 21.15 14.45 -18.84
CA HIS A 199 21.64 15.28 -17.77
C HIS A 199 20.51 16.20 -17.28
N ARG A 200 20.29 16.24 -15.97
CA ARG A 200 19.32 17.15 -15.34
C ARG A 200 20.03 18.27 -14.61
N THR A 201 19.70 19.50 -14.98
CA THR A 201 20.21 20.70 -14.30
C THR A 201 19.27 21.07 -13.17
N ILE A 202 19.75 20.95 -11.93
CA ILE A 202 19.00 21.28 -10.71
C ILE A 202 19.69 22.42 -10.00
N LEU A 203 19.03 23.59 -9.97
CA LEU A 203 19.48 24.72 -9.17
C LEU A 203 19.07 24.51 -7.71
N SER A 204 19.93 23.82 -6.96
CA SER A 204 19.69 23.44 -5.55
C SER A 204 20.13 24.49 -4.53
N ASN A 205 20.79 25.56 -4.95
CA ASN A 205 21.24 26.67 -4.10
C ASN A 205 20.94 28.01 -4.80
N PRO A 206 19.66 28.34 -5.02
CA PRO A 206 19.29 29.54 -5.77
C PRO A 206 19.49 30.83 -4.98
N SER A 207 19.91 31.88 -5.67
CA SER A 207 19.80 33.27 -5.19
C SER A 207 18.35 33.77 -5.29
N PRO A 208 18.00 34.89 -4.62
CA PRO A 208 16.72 35.57 -4.82
C PRO A 208 16.41 35.86 -6.29
N THR A 209 17.41 36.27 -7.07
CA THR A 209 17.28 36.55 -8.50
C THR A 209 16.92 35.31 -9.30
N ASP A 210 17.50 34.16 -8.95
CA ASP A 210 17.17 32.89 -9.63
C ASP A 210 15.71 32.48 -9.41
N ILE A 211 15.19 32.67 -8.19
CA ILE A 211 13.78 32.40 -7.88
C ILE A 211 12.87 33.34 -8.67
N ALA A 212 13.20 34.63 -8.74
CA ALA A 212 12.46 35.61 -9.52
C ALA A 212 12.46 35.24 -11.01
N ASN A 213 13.61 34.86 -11.57
CA ASN A 213 13.73 34.44 -12.97
C ASN A 213 12.91 33.17 -13.26
N PHE A 214 12.96 32.17 -12.37
CA PHE A 214 12.15 30.96 -12.51
C PHE A 214 10.65 31.28 -12.44
N TYR A 215 10.23 32.16 -11.52
CA TYR A 215 8.85 32.61 -11.44
C TYR A 215 8.39 33.30 -12.73
N GLN A 216 9.21 34.18 -13.31
CA GLN A 216 8.88 34.83 -14.58
C GLN A 216 8.77 33.82 -15.74
N ALA A 217 9.65 32.82 -15.78
CA ALA A 217 9.57 31.74 -16.77
C ALA A 217 8.27 30.93 -16.61
N ALA A 218 7.89 30.58 -15.38
CA ALA A 218 6.64 29.87 -15.11
C ALA A 218 5.41 30.70 -15.50
N LEU A 219 5.41 31.99 -15.15
CA LEU A 219 4.34 32.93 -15.45
C LEU A 219 4.16 33.13 -16.96
N ALA A 220 5.26 33.20 -17.71
CA ALA A 220 5.26 33.34 -19.17
C ALA A 220 4.75 32.08 -19.90
N ALA A 221 4.68 30.94 -19.21
CA ALA A 221 4.31 29.64 -19.77
C ALA A 221 3.10 29.02 -19.02
N PRO A 222 1.93 29.67 -19.01
CA PRO A 222 0.81 29.33 -18.12
C PRO A 222 0.17 27.96 -18.38
N THR A 223 0.43 27.35 -19.54
CA THR A 223 -0.06 26.00 -19.89
C THR A 223 0.98 24.91 -19.62
N THR A 224 2.21 25.27 -19.30
CA THR A 224 3.30 24.31 -19.05
C THR A 224 3.15 23.70 -17.66
N LEU A 225 3.33 22.37 -17.60
CA LEU A 225 3.33 21.60 -16.36
C LEU A 225 4.37 22.16 -15.39
N LEU A 226 3.92 22.48 -14.18
CA LEU A 226 4.77 22.88 -13.07
C LEU A 226 4.68 21.80 -11.99
N THR A 227 5.67 20.91 -11.93
CA THR A 227 5.71 19.90 -10.87
C THR A 227 6.40 20.42 -9.63
N PHE A 228 6.02 19.89 -8.47
CA PHE A 228 6.67 20.23 -7.20
C PHE A 228 6.73 19.05 -6.24
N ASP A 229 7.66 19.11 -5.30
CA ASP A 229 7.90 18.11 -4.25
C ASP A 229 8.46 18.81 -3.00
N ILE A 230 8.15 18.29 -1.80
CA ILE A 230 8.63 18.87 -0.53
C ILE A 230 9.50 17.91 0.27
N GLU A 231 10.46 18.47 1.03
CA GLU A 231 11.22 17.70 2.01
C GLU A 231 10.89 18.06 3.44
N ARG A 232 10.55 17.03 4.22
CA ARG A 232 10.24 17.16 5.65
C ARG A 232 10.97 16.09 6.47
N PRO A 233 12.28 16.25 6.75
CA PRO A 233 12.98 15.35 7.63
C PRO A 233 12.35 15.36 9.03
N ALA A 234 12.31 14.19 9.69
CA ALA A 234 11.79 14.07 11.04
C ALA A 234 12.62 14.91 12.03
N GLY A 235 11.94 15.58 12.97
CA GLY A 235 12.61 16.28 14.07
C GLY A 235 13.38 15.30 14.97
N LYS A 236 14.27 15.83 15.83
CA LYS A 236 15.03 15.05 16.80
C LYS A 236 14.66 15.49 18.21
N VAL A 237 14.25 14.56 19.06
CA VAL A 237 13.96 14.79 20.49
C VAL A 237 14.94 13.97 21.32
N THR A 238 15.48 14.55 22.39
CA THR A 238 16.36 13.83 23.31
C THR A 238 15.53 13.28 24.46
N ILE A 239 15.49 11.96 24.60
CA ILE A 239 14.88 11.27 25.74
C ILE A 239 15.99 10.81 26.66
N TYR A 240 15.87 11.13 27.94
CA TYR A 240 16.81 10.64 28.94
C TYR A 240 16.33 9.29 29.49
N GLY A 241 17.21 8.30 29.49
CA GLY A 241 16.96 7.00 30.11
C GLY A 241 16.90 7.07 31.64
N LYS A 242 16.91 5.92 32.32
CA LYS A 242 17.00 5.93 33.79
C LYS A 242 18.32 6.56 34.26
N PRO A 243 18.30 7.40 35.32
CA PRO A 243 19.50 7.90 35.97
C PRO A 243 20.47 6.78 36.36
N THR A 244 21.77 7.02 36.20
CA THR A 244 22.84 6.15 36.69
C THR A 244 23.94 7.01 37.32
N LYS A 245 24.85 6.43 38.12
CA LYS A 245 26.00 7.19 38.68
C LYS A 245 26.81 7.94 37.61
N ARG A 246 26.88 7.39 36.39
CA ARG A 246 27.60 7.98 35.25
C ARG A 246 26.78 9.03 34.48
N TYR A 247 25.45 8.94 34.54
CA TYR A 247 24.53 9.87 33.88
C TYR A 247 23.42 10.27 34.87
N PRO A 248 23.62 11.34 35.65
CA PRO A 248 22.69 11.75 36.71
C PRO A 248 21.29 12.08 36.22
N LYS A 249 21.18 12.60 34.99
CA LYS A 249 19.89 12.85 34.31
C LYS A 249 19.38 11.63 33.51
N GLY A 250 20.13 10.53 33.48
CA GLY A 250 19.90 9.40 32.58
C GLY A 250 20.68 9.52 31.27
N LYS A 251 20.97 8.39 30.61
CA LYS A 251 21.70 8.41 29.33
C LYS A 251 20.84 9.11 28.27
N PRO A 252 21.31 10.20 27.64
CA PRO A 252 20.56 10.85 26.58
C PRO A 252 20.51 9.95 25.35
N THR A 253 19.32 9.81 24.77
CA THR A 253 19.08 9.06 23.54
C THR A 253 18.29 9.95 22.59
N ARG A 254 18.80 10.21 21.39
CA ARG A 254 18.08 11.00 20.38
C ARG A 254 17.10 10.09 19.64
N HIS A 255 15.83 10.46 19.66
CA HIS A 255 14.74 9.80 18.95
C HIS A 255 14.21 10.71 17.83
N LYS A 256 13.76 10.10 16.74
CA LYS A 256 13.07 10.82 15.67
C LYS A 256 11.64 11.14 16.11
N ASP A 257 11.26 12.39 15.96
CA ASP A 257 9.90 12.87 16.18
C ASP A 257 9.34 13.43 14.87
N TYR A 258 8.45 12.65 14.26
CA TYR A 258 7.78 13.01 13.01
C TYR A 258 6.77 14.15 13.20
N ARG A 259 6.28 14.41 14.41
CA ARG A 259 5.40 15.56 14.69
C ARG A 259 6.19 16.88 14.69
N ALA A 260 7.44 16.84 15.15
CA ALA A 260 8.34 17.99 15.18
C ALA A 260 9.01 18.33 13.83
N GLY A 261 8.81 17.53 12.78
CA GLY A 261 9.37 17.81 11.45
C GLY A 261 8.81 19.11 10.85
N LYS A 262 9.65 19.85 10.13
CA LYS A 262 9.24 21.03 9.34
C LYS A 262 9.65 20.83 7.89
N VAL A 263 8.95 21.50 6.98
CA VAL A 263 9.35 21.50 5.57
C VAL A 263 10.64 22.31 5.46
N VAL A 264 11.71 21.70 4.96
CA VAL A 264 13.06 22.32 4.90
C VAL A 264 13.39 22.88 3.52
N CYS A 265 12.80 22.31 2.47
CA CYS A 265 12.84 22.83 1.12
C CYS A 265 11.64 22.32 0.31
N ILE A 266 11.40 23.00 -0.81
CA ILE A 266 10.43 22.61 -1.84
C ILE A 266 11.09 22.79 -3.20
N SER A 267 10.91 21.85 -4.10
CA SER A 267 11.40 21.96 -5.48
C SER A 267 10.28 22.24 -6.45
N PHE A 268 10.61 22.90 -7.55
CA PHE A 268 9.72 23.18 -8.68
C PHE A 268 10.43 22.83 -9.98
N CYS A 269 9.70 22.25 -10.92
CA CYS A 269 10.23 21.87 -12.23
C CYS A 269 9.25 22.29 -13.34
N LEU A 270 9.75 23.08 -14.30
CA LEU A 270 9.07 23.43 -15.55
C LEU A 270 9.54 22.55 -16.72
N ASP A 271 10.83 22.22 -16.72
CA ASP A 271 11.45 21.30 -17.66
C ASP A 271 12.37 20.33 -16.89
N PRO A 272 12.20 19.00 -17.06
CA PRO A 272 12.88 18.00 -16.25
C PRO A 272 14.39 17.88 -16.52
N PHE A 273 14.94 18.57 -17.52
CA PHE A 273 16.35 18.52 -17.90
C PHE A 273 17.08 19.85 -17.70
N THR A 274 16.37 20.97 -17.83
CA THR A 274 16.97 22.31 -17.89
C THR A 274 16.41 23.29 -16.87
N GLN A 275 15.18 23.12 -16.40
CA GLN A 275 14.50 24.10 -15.54
C GLN A 275 13.91 23.45 -14.29
N THR A 276 14.80 23.08 -13.36
CA THR A 276 14.42 22.64 -12.01
C THR A 276 15.14 23.49 -10.96
N ILE A 277 14.38 24.00 -9.98
CA ILE A 277 14.88 24.80 -8.86
C ILE A 277 14.43 24.19 -7.53
N THR A 278 15.31 24.18 -6.53
CA THR A 278 14.93 23.83 -5.15
C THR A 278 15.07 25.03 -4.25
N ILE A 279 13.96 25.50 -3.69
CA ILE A 279 13.89 26.65 -2.80
C ILE A 279 14.14 26.19 -1.35
N PRO A 280 15.24 26.64 -0.70
CA PRO A 280 15.47 26.41 0.71
C PRO A 280 14.46 27.19 1.57
N LEU A 281 13.89 26.54 2.59
CA LEU A 281 12.91 27.16 3.49
C LEU A 281 13.50 27.40 4.90
N SER A 282 14.75 26.99 5.13
CA SER A 282 15.46 27.27 6.37
C SER A 282 16.00 28.70 6.37
N ALA A 283 15.69 29.47 7.43
CA ALA A 283 16.27 30.82 7.61
C ALA A 283 17.81 30.81 7.65
N LYS A 284 18.40 29.67 8.07
CA LYS A 284 19.85 29.45 8.06
C LYS A 284 20.45 29.67 6.67
N TYR A 285 19.80 29.20 5.60
CA TYR A 285 20.30 29.37 4.24
C TYR A 285 20.34 30.84 3.84
N TRP A 286 19.24 31.56 4.04
CA TRP A 286 19.10 32.96 3.62
C TRP A 286 19.97 33.92 4.43
N ASN A 287 20.27 33.58 5.69
CA ASN A 287 21.15 34.39 6.53
C ASN A 287 22.65 34.13 6.28
N THR A 288 23.02 33.28 5.31
CA THR A 288 24.45 33.09 4.94
C THR A 288 25.02 34.30 4.21
N HIS A 289 24.17 35.10 3.56
CA HIS A 289 24.54 36.31 2.85
C HIS A 289 23.79 37.48 3.48
N THR A 290 24.49 38.52 3.92
CA THR A 290 23.89 39.68 4.59
C THR A 290 22.84 40.37 3.72
N GLU A 291 23.03 40.35 2.40
CA GLU A 291 22.11 40.95 1.42
C GLU A 291 20.81 40.15 1.21
N TRP A 292 20.74 38.89 1.66
CA TRP A 292 19.52 38.06 1.59
C TRP A 292 18.83 37.91 2.96
N ALA A 293 19.34 38.58 3.98
CA ALA A 293 18.79 38.51 5.33
C ALA A 293 17.30 38.94 5.31
N GLY A 294 16.42 38.07 5.81
CA GLY A 294 14.98 38.30 5.81
C GLY A 294 14.24 37.98 4.50
N PHE A 295 14.89 37.31 3.54
CA PHE A 295 14.23 36.87 2.31
C PHE A 295 13.00 35.99 2.58
N ASP A 296 11.85 36.37 2.01
CA ASP A 296 10.57 35.67 2.18
C ASP A 296 10.41 34.51 1.19
N ALA A 297 11.08 33.39 1.49
CA ALA A 297 10.99 32.19 0.65
C ALA A 297 9.56 31.62 0.57
N TRP A 298 8.77 31.70 1.65
CA TRP A 298 7.39 31.21 1.64
C TRP A 298 6.46 32.06 0.78
N GLY A 299 6.66 33.38 0.74
CA GLY A 299 5.97 34.28 -0.18
C GLY A 299 6.15 33.86 -1.65
N TRP A 300 7.37 33.52 -2.05
CA TRP A 300 7.66 33.02 -3.40
C TRP A 300 7.06 31.65 -3.67
N VAL A 301 7.12 30.72 -2.72
CA VAL A 301 6.45 29.42 -2.83
C VAL A 301 4.94 29.58 -3.03
N LYS A 302 4.31 30.45 -2.24
CA LYS A 302 2.90 30.77 -2.36
C LYS A 302 2.58 31.36 -3.73
N ALA A 303 3.43 32.26 -4.24
CA ALA A 303 3.27 32.86 -5.56
C ALA A 303 3.35 31.82 -6.68
N LEU A 304 4.35 30.92 -6.65
CA LEU A 304 4.52 29.84 -7.63
C LEU A 304 3.33 28.86 -7.63
N LEU A 305 2.87 28.43 -6.45
CA LEU A 305 1.73 27.52 -6.33
C LEU A 305 0.40 28.16 -6.74
N ALA A 306 0.31 29.50 -6.72
CA ALA A 306 -0.86 30.27 -7.14
C ALA A 306 -0.89 30.59 -8.64
N LEU A 307 0.20 30.38 -9.39
CA LEU A 307 0.26 30.61 -10.84
C LEU A 307 -0.81 29.79 -11.60
N PRO A 308 -1.18 30.15 -12.84
CA PRO A 308 -2.16 29.39 -13.61
C PRO A 308 -1.66 28.04 -14.15
N ASN A 309 -0.35 27.77 -14.09
CA ASN A 309 0.24 26.51 -14.55
C ASN A 309 -0.51 25.29 -14.01
N PRO A 310 -0.73 24.23 -14.80
CA PRO A 310 -1.15 22.95 -14.24
C PRO A 310 -0.08 22.41 -13.30
N LYS A 311 -0.48 21.98 -12.09
CA LYS A 311 0.43 21.41 -11.09
C LYS A 311 0.46 19.90 -11.18
N GLY A 312 1.67 19.35 -11.08
CA GLY A 312 1.93 17.92 -11.03
C GLY A 312 2.67 17.49 -9.76
N THR A 313 2.32 16.33 -9.23
CA THR A 313 2.92 15.76 -8.03
C THR A 313 3.18 14.25 -8.18
N GLN A 314 3.81 13.64 -7.19
CA GLN A 314 3.82 12.19 -7.02
C GLN A 314 3.30 11.89 -5.61
N ASN A 315 2.11 11.29 -5.50
CA ASN A 315 1.45 11.10 -4.20
C ASN A 315 1.18 12.45 -3.45
N GLY A 316 0.76 13.46 -4.20
CA GLY A 316 0.68 14.86 -3.78
C GLY A 316 -0.30 15.19 -2.65
N LEU A 317 -1.17 14.26 -2.24
CA LEU A 317 -1.99 14.45 -1.04
C LEU A 317 -1.14 14.73 0.21
N TYR A 318 0.12 14.24 0.24
CA TYR A 318 1.07 14.53 1.32
C TYR A 318 1.62 15.97 1.20
N ASP A 319 2.07 16.35 0.02
CA ASP A 319 2.75 17.62 -0.25
C ASP A 319 1.77 18.80 -0.13
N VAL A 320 0.59 18.67 -0.74
CA VAL A 320 -0.48 19.67 -0.72
C VAL A 320 -0.96 19.91 0.71
N TRP A 321 -1.09 18.85 1.53
CA TRP A 321 -1.43 19.00 2.94
C TRP A 321 -0.47 19.94 3.67
N HIS A 322 0.83 19.72 3.47
CA HIS A 322 1.85 20.52 4.11
C HIS A 322 1.90 21.92 3.53
N CYS A 323 1.72 22.10 2.22
CA CYS A 323 1.57 23.43 1.62
C CYS A 323 0.43 24.23 2.28
N GLU A 324 -0.73 23.59 2.50
CA GLU A 324 -1.85 24.24 3.18
C GLU A 324 -1.57 24.57 4.67
N ASP A 325 -0.75 23.77 5.36
CA ASP A 325 -0.28 24.11 6.72
C ASP A 325 0.53 25.41 6.78
N TYR A 326 1.17 25.80 5.67
CA TYR A 326 1.89 27.08 5.53
C TYR A 326 1.07 28.12 4.75
N GLY A 327 -0.24 27.94 4.60
CA GLY A 327 -1.12 28.90 3.90
C GLY A 327 -0.88 29.00 2.40
N CYS A 328 -0.21 28.00 1.80
CA CYS A 328 0.03 27.91 0.37
C CYS A 328 -1.07 27.07 -0.29
N LYS A 329 -1.99 27.74 -0.99
CA LYS A 329 -3.03 27.07 -1.78
C LYS A 329 -2.46 26.65 -3.14
N VAL A 330 -2.65 25.38 -3.50
CA VAL A 330 -2.23 24.84 -4.79
C VAL A 330 -3.35 25.04 -5.81
N VAL A 331 -3.14 25.94 -6.76
CA VAL A 331 -4.09 26.20 -7.86
C VAL A 331 -3.87 25.16 -8.97
N ASN A 332 -4.91 24.76 -9.72
CA ASN A 332 -4.79 23.87 -10.89
C ASN A 332 -3.99 22.57 -10.64
N TRP A 333 -4.17 21.93 -9.48
CA TRP A 333 -3.59 20.60 -9.22
C TRP A 333 -4.33 19.54 -10.02
N TRP A 334 -3.78 19.21 -11.19
CA TRP A 334 -4.43 18.34 -12.18
C TRP A 334 -3.72 17.02 -12.37
N TYR A 335 -2.43 16.94 -12.07
CA TYR A 335 -1.60 15.79 -12.39
C TYR A 335 -0.98 15.15 -11.15
N ASP A 336 -0.91 13.83 -11.18
CA ASP A 336 -0.13 13.05 -10.22
C ASP A 336 0.33 11.75 -10.86
N SER A 337 1.65 11.54 -10.95
CA SER A 337 2.22 10.38 -11.66
C SER A 337 1.82 9.03 -11.03
N LEU A 338 1.59 8.97 -9.72
CA LEU A 338 1.13 7.76 -9.05
C LEU A 338 -0.27 7.40 -9.57
N TYR A 339 -1.18 8.37 -9.55
CA TYR A 339 -2.58 8.15 -9.87
C TYR A 339 -2.82 7.99 -11.38
N LEU A 340 -2.01 8.62 -12.24
CA LEU A 340 -2.00 8.37 -13.69
C LEU A 340 -1.63 6.91 -13.97
N HIS A 341 -0.50 6.43 -13.44
CA HIS A 341 -0.09 5.04 -13.63
C HIS A 341 -1.07 4.05 -12.98
N HIS A 342 -1.67 4.39 -11.84
CA HIS A 342 -2.70 3.56 -11.21
C HIS A 342 -3.99 3.47 -12.04
N ALA A 343 -4.37 4.53 -12.77
CA ALA A 343 -5.52 4.49 -13.68
C ALA A 343 -5.31 3.55 -14.88
N GLU A 344 -4.05 3.37 -15.28
CA GLU A 344 -3.61 2.42 -16.31
C GLU A 344 -3.50 0.99 -15.76
N ASN A 345 -2.79 0.79 -14.64
CA ASN A 345 -2.50 -0.54 -14.08
C ASN A 345 -2.59 -0.58 -12.54
N PRO A 346 -3.79 -0.74 -11.97
CA PRO A 346 -3.98 -0.65 -10.52
C PRO A 346 -3.24 -1.74 -9.72
N ARG A 347 -2.86 -2.88 -10.34
CA ARG A 347 -2.16 -3.99 -9.65
C ARG A 347 -0.66 -3.79 -9.50
N ASP A 348 -0.06 -2.87 -10.23
CA ASP A 348 1.38 -2.69 -10.19
C ASP A 348 1.84 -1.89 -8.95
N LYS A 349 3.15 -1.72 -8.81
CA LYS A 349 3.76 -0.76 -7.89
C LYS A 349 3.71 0.63 -8.50
N HIS A 350 3.61 1.63 -7.64
CA HIS A 350 3.43 3.02 -8.06
C HIS A 350 4.36 4.00 -7.32
N SER A 351 5.45 3.51 -6.72
CA SER A 351 6.44 4.39 -6.10
C SER A 351 7.31 5.06 -7.17
N LEU A 352 7.77 6.28 -6.89
CA LEU A 352 8.48 7.10 -7.87
C LEU A 352 9.69 6.37 -8.46
N GLU A 353 10.48 5.72 -7.62
CA GLU A 353 11.66 4.97 -8.05
C GLU A 353 11.30 3.74 -8.87
N TYR A 354 10.18 3.08 -8.58
CA TYR A 354 9.72 1.96 -9.40
C TYR A 354 9.29 2.45 -10.78
N LEU A 355 8.46 3.49 -10.85
CA LEU A 355 8.01 4.09 -12.10
C LEU A 355 9.19 4.58 -12.95
N ALA A 356 10.09 5.37 -12.34
CA ALA A 356 11.28 5.87 -13.01
C ALA A 356 12.18 4.74 -13.52
N SER A 357 12.37 3.69 -12.73
CA SER A 357 13.17 2.53 -13.16
C SER A 357 12.50 1.70 -14.25
N VAL A 358 11.17 1.77 -14.43
CA VAL A 358 10.46 1.08 -15.52
C VAL A 358 10.49 1.94 -16.79
N ASP A 359 10.12 3.20 -16.68
CA ASP A 359 9.80 4.03 -17.85
C ASP A 359 10.88 5.04 -18.23
N LEU A 360 11.77 5.44 -17.32
CA LEU A 360 12.77 6.47 -17.59
C LEU A 360 14.19 5.89 -17.79
N ARG A 361 15.04 6.65 -18.49
CA ARG A 361 16.49 6.38 -18.58
C ARG A 361 17.23 7.07 -17.44
N THR A 362 17.15 6.51 -16.23
CA THR A 362 17.76 7.10 -15.03
C THR A 362 18.40 6.06 -14.11
N GLN A 363 19.30 6.52 -13.24
CA GLN A 363 19.92 5.73 -12.17
C GLN A 363 19.05 5.77 -10.91
N TYR A 364 19.21 4.78 -10.03
CA TYR A 364 18.56 4.82 -8.72
C TYR A 364 19.17 5.91 -7.83
N TRP A 365 18.36 6.86 -7.35
CA TRP A 365 18.83 8.02 -6.55
C TRP A 365 18.27 8.07 -5.12
N LYS A 366 17.29 7.23 -4.75
CA LYS A 366 16.55 7.37 -3.48
C LYS A 366 17.39 7.20 -2.21
N ASP A 367 18.58 6.63 -2.32
CA ASP A 367 19.48 6.47 -1.18
C ASP A 367 20.50 7.62 -1.05
N GLU A 368 20.56 8.54 -2.01
CA GLU A 368 21.43 9.73 -1.94
C GLU A 368 20.99 10.70 -0.82
N CYS A 369 19.71 10.68 -0.44
CA CYS A 369 19.19 11.47 0.67
C CYS A 369 19.47 10.85 2.04
N LYS A 370 20.06 9.65 2.10
CA LYS A 370 20.38 8.99 3.36
C LYS A 370 21.73 9.44 3.90
N ASN A 371 21.93 9.30 5.20
CA ASN A 371 23.22 9.57 5.83
C ASN A 371 24.33 8.74 5.13
N PRO A 372 25.41 9.37 4.61
CA PRO A 372 26.45 8.67 3.85
C PRO A 372 27.17 7.55 4.64
N ASP A 373 27.32 7.72 5.95
CA ASP A 373 28.04 6.80 6.82
C ASP A 373 27.15 5.62 7.25
N THR A 374 25.87 5.88 7.53
CA THR A 374 24.95 4.87 8.08
C THR A 374 24.01 4.26 7.05
N LEU A 375 23.85 4.88 5.87
CA LEU A 375 22.84 4.56 4.83
C LEU A 375 21.43 4.32 5.40
N THR A 376 21.14 4.95 6.53
CA THR A 376 19.90 4.78 7.28
C THR A 376 19.43 6.12 7.81
N GLY A 377 18.17 6.45 7.52
CA GLY A 377 17.62 7.77 7.82
C GLY A 377 18.19 8.88 6.94
N TRP A 378 17.51 10.02 6.95
CA TRP A 378 17.88 11.21 6.20
C TRP A 378 19.27 11.74 6.59
N THR A 379 19.98 12.25 5.59
CA THR A 379 21.22 13.01 5.75
C THR A 379 20.96 14.29 6.55
N GLU A 380 21.97 14.76 7.28
CA GLU A 380 21.95 16.07 7.94
C GLU A 380 22.40 17.19 7.00
N ARG A 381 22.92 16.83 5.82
CA ARG A 381 23.35 17.76 4.78
C ARG A 381 22.15 18.29 3.99
N GLU A 382 21.71 19.49 4.33
CA GLU A 382 20.56 20.13 3.66
C GLU A 382 20.79 20.33 2.15
N ASP A 383 22.03 20.54 1.70
CA ASP A 383 22.40 20.61 0.28
C ASP A 383 22.06 19.33 -0.49
N GLN A 384 22.36 18.16 0.10
CA GLN A 384 21.99 16.88 -0.50
C GLN A 384 20.47 16.68 -0.54
N LEU A 385 19.75 17.10 0.50
CA LEU A 385 18.28 17.06 0.51
C LEU A 385 17.70 17.93 -0.60
N ARG A 386 18.30 19.10 -0.86
CA ARG A 386 17.84 19.99 -1.93
C ARG A 386 18.03 19.42 -3.32
N VAL A 387 19.16 18.78 -3.58
CA VAL A 387 19.40 18.06 -4.84
C VAL A 387 18.44 16.90 -5.00
N TYR A 388 18.23 16.12 -3.93
CA TYR A 388 17.30 14.99 -3.92
C TYR A 388 15.86 15.43 -4.22
N CYS A 389 15.38 16.49 -3.58
CA CYS A 389 14.05 17.07 -3.83
C CYS A 389 13.88 17.49 -5.30
N GLY A 390 14.89 18.17 -5.87
CA GLY A 390 14.88 18.54 -7.29
C GLY A 390 14.90 17.33 -8.24
N LYS A 391 15.54 16.23 -7.85
CA LYS A 391 15.44 14.97 -8.60
C LYS A 391 14.01 14.43 -8.53
N ASP A 392 13.34 14.47 -7.39
CA ASP A 392 11.98 13.96 -7.26
C ASP A 392 11.00 14.72 -8.16
N SER A 393 10.98 16.06 -8.11
CA SER A 393 10.09 16.85 -8.97
C SER A 393 10.39 16.72 -10.47
N SER A 394 11.67 16.65 -10.88
CA SER A 394 12.03 16.47 -12.29
C SER A 394 11.67 15.08 -12.83
N HIS A 395 11.90 14.00 -12.07
CA HIS A 395 11.45 12.66 -12.49
C HIS A 395 9.92 12.58 -12.55
N THR A 396 9.23 13.21 -11.60
CA THR A 396 7.77 13.34 -11.64
C THR A 396 7.30 14.07 -12.89
N SER A 397 7.96 15.16 -13.29
CA SER A 397 7.61 15.90 -14.51
C SER A 397 7.75 15.06 -15.77
N GLU A 398 8.87 14.34 -15.92
CA GLU A 398 9.09 13.46 -17.08
C GLU A 398 8.08 12.30 -17.11
N LEU A 399 7.78 11.69 -15.96
CA LEU A 399 6.77 10.63 -15.88
C LEU A 399 5.36 11.13 -16.23
N ILE A 400 4.94 12.28 -15.70
CA ILE A 400 3.62 12.84 -16.02
C ILE A 400 3.51 13.10 -17.52
N THR A 401 4.54 13.70 -18.11
CA THR A 401 4.59 13.98 -19.56
C THR A 401 4.44 12.69 -20.35
N LEU A 402 5.28 11.69 -20.05
CA LEU A 402 5.25 10.37 -20.70
C LEU A 402 3.88 9.69 -20.55
N TYR A 403 3.27 9.74 -19.36
CA TYR A 403 1.97 9.10 -19.14
C TYR A 403 0.84 9.80 -19.88
N CYS A 404 0.85 11.14 -19.95
CA CYS A 404 -0.15 11.88 -20.72
C CYS A 404 -0.09 11.54 -22.22
N GLU A 405 1.10 11.24 -22.74
CA GLU A 405 1.30 10.79 -24.13
C GLU A 405 0.93 9.31 -24.32
N ARG A 406 1.21 8.45 -23.32
CA ARG A 406 1.05 7.00 -23.42
C ARG A 406 -0.39 6.52 -23.25
N ILE A 407 -1.16 7.13 -22.35
CA ILE A 407 -2.47 6.59 -21.98
C ILE A 407 -3.54 6.94 -23.01
N ASP A 408 -4.50 6.03 -23.21
CA ASP A 408 -5.65 6.29 -24.07
C ASP A 408 -6.68 7.24 -23.44
N GLN A 409 -7.59 7.76 -24.27
CA GLN A 409 -8.65 8.67 -23.84
C GLN A 409 -9.52 8.07 -22.73
N ALA A 410 -9.83 6.78 -22.79
CA ALA A 410 -10.61 6.10 -21.77
C ALA A 410 -9.90 6.08 -20.40
N THR A 411 -8.59 5.90 -20.39
CA THR A 411 -7.75 5.93 -19.18
C THR A 411 -7.61 7.33 -18.64
N TRP A 412 -7.44 8.32 -19.50
CA TRP A 412 -7.48 9.73 -19.12
C TRP A 412 -8.82 10.13 -18.49
N ASP A 413 -9.94 9.72 -19.08
CA ASP A 413 -11.26 10.01 -18.52
C ASP A 413 -11.47 9.34 -17.17
N ARG A 414 -11.02 8.09 -16.99
CA ARG A 414 -11.01 7.45 -15.66
C ARG A 414 -10.12 8.21 -14.68
N TYR A 415 -8.94 8.65 -15.11
CA TYR A 415 -8.03 9.42 -14.27
C TYR A 415 -8.69 10.71 -13.76
N ARG A 416 -9.24 11.50 -14.68
CA ARG A 416 -9.88 12.78 -14.39
C ARG A 416 -11.14 12.64 -13.55
N THR A 417 -12.03 11.73 -13.93
CA THR A 417 -13.32 11.55 -13.25
C THR A 417 -13.16 10.89 -11.88
N HIS A 418 -12.14 10.05 -11.69
CA HIS A 418 -11.93 9.37 -10.42
C HIS A 418 -10.91 10.04 -9.51
N TYR A 419 -9.72 10.39 -9.96
CA TYR A 419 -8.66 10.87 -9.06
C TYR A 419 -8.73 12.38 -8.88
N VAL A 420 -8.69 13.14 -9.97
CA VAL A 420 -8.70 14.61 -9.92
C VAL A 420 -9.96 15.12 -9.21
N ALA A 421 -11.13 14.55 -9.52
CA ALA A 421 -12.38 14.89 -8.86
C ALA A 421 -12.42 14.55 -7.35
N LEU A 422 -11.53 13.65 -6.87
CA LEU A 422 -11.47 13.27 -5.47
C LEU A 422 -10.40 14.03 -4.67
N PHE A 423 -9.46 14.72 -5.30
CA PHE A 423 -8.37 15.40 -4.59
C PHE A 423 -8.86 16.43 -3.57
N ALA A 424 -9.73 17.34 -4.00
CA ALA A 424 -10.29 18.37 -3.12
C ALA A 424 -11.14 17.79 -1.97
N PRO A 425 -12.13 16.91 -2.21
CA PRO A 425 -12.91 16.33 -1.12
C PRO A 425 -12.07 15.45 -0.19
N LEU A 426 -11.06 14.72 -0.70
CA LEU A 426 -10.13 13.98 0.14
C LEU A 426 -9.31 14.92 1.02
N MET A 427 -8.76 16.01 0.46
CA MET A 427 -8.00 16.98 1.24
C MET A 427 -8.84 17.54 2.39
N ALA A 428 -10.08 17.92 2.11
CA ALA A 428 -10.96 18.46 3.12
C ALA A 428 -11.40 17.42 4.16
N LEU A 429 -11.69 16.17 3.75
CA LEU A 429 -11.91 15.05 4.67
C LEU A 429 -10.73 14.84 5.62
N MET A 430 -9.54 14.69 5.05
CA MET A 430 -8.34 14.40 5.82
C MET A 430 -8.03 15.54 6.81
N ARG A 431 -8.21 16.81 6.39
CA ARG A 431 -7.94 17.99 7.22
C ARG A 431 -9.03 18.29 8.25
N HIS A 432 -10.25 17.79 8.05
CA HIS A 432 -11.33 17.89 9.02
C HIS A 432 -11.24 16.79 10.08
N GLY A 433 -11.29 15.52 9.66
CA GLY A 433 -11.25 14.36 10.55
C GLY A 433 -12.44 14.24 11.53
N LEU A 434 -12.27 13.39 12.54
CA LEU A 434 -13.28 13.08 13.57
C LEU A 434 -12.99 13.84 14.86
N ARG A 435 -14.02 14.42 15.48
CA ARG A 435 -13.92 14.97 16.84
C ARG A 435 -13.81 13.83 17.86
N VAL A 436 -12.98 13.98 18.88
CA VAL A 436 -12.74 12.99 19.92
C VAL A 436 -13.17 13.54 21.27
N ASP A 437 -13.92 12.76 22.03
CA ASP A 437 -14.09 12.95 23.46
C ASP A 437 -12.79 12.55 24.18
N VAL A 438 -11.89 13.52 24.35
CA VAL A 438 -10.55 13.29 24.92
C VAL A 438 -10.66 12.87 26.38
N GLU A 439 -11.63 13.40 27.12
CA GLU A 439 -11.81 13.08 28.54
C GLU A 439 -12.27 11.64 28.73
N GLU A 440 -13.25 11.18 27.94
CA GLU A 440 -13.72 9.80 27.95
C GLU A 440 -12.61 8.85 27.48
N ALA A 441 -11.88 9.21 26.43
CA ALA A 441 -10.74 8.41 25.95
C ALA A 441 -9.67 8.23 27.04
N ASP A 442 -9.32 9.30 27.75
CA ASP A 442 -8.37 9.26 28.86
C ASP A 442 -8.92 8.45 30.05
N ARG A 443 -10.20 8.56 30.36
CA ARG A 443 -10.86 7.75 31.40
C ARG A 443 -10.80 6.26 31.06
N ARG A 444 -11.15 5.88 29.84
CA ARG A 444 -11.06 4.49 29.34
C ARG A 444 -9.63 3.98 29.39
N LEU A 445 -8.66 4.80 28.99
CA LEU A 445 -7.24 4.43 29.03
C LEU A 445 -6.73 4.20 30.46
N ARG A 446 -7.18 4.99 31.44
CA ARG A 446 -6.86 4.77 32.86
C ARG A 446 -7.42 3.43 33.36
N THR A 447 -8.70 3.16 33.12
CA THR A 447 -9.35 1.89 33.50
C THR A 447 -8.63 0.68 32.86
N LEU A 448 -8.32 0.74 31.57
CA LEU A 448 -7.60 -0.34 30.89
C LEU A 448 -6.16 -0.50 31.39
N THR A 449 -5.53 0.58 31.87
CA THR A 449 -4.19 0.53 32.46
C THR A 449 -4.20 -0.23 33.79
N GLU A 450 -5.19 0.02 34.63
CA GLU A 450 -5.42 -0.71 35.89
C GLU A 450 -5.73 -2.18 35.62
N GLU A 451 -6.61 -2.44 34.65
CA GLU A 451 -6.96 -3.80 34.24
C GLU A 451 -5.73 -4.57 33.72
N ARG A 452 -4.89 -3.94 32.89
CA ARG A 452 -3.64 -4.54 32.43
C ARG A 452 -2.71 -4.91 33.59
N ALA A 453 -2.63 -4.05 34.62
CA ALA A 453 -1.82 -4.33 35.80
C ALA A 453 -2.37 -5.53 36.60
N SER A 454 -3.70 -5.61 36.73
CA SER A 454 -4.39 -6.75 37.35
C SER A 454 -4.14 -8.05 36.58
N ILE A 455 -4.40 -8.07 35.26
CA ILE A 455 -4.17 -9.24 34.39
C ILE A 455 -2.71 -9.69 34.46
N ARG A 456 -1.75 -8.76 34.49
CA ARG A 456 -0.34 -9.10 34.63
C ARG A 456 -0.05 -9.85 35.94
N LYS A 457 -0.62 -9.40 37.06
CA LYS A 457 -0.46 -10.06 38.36
C LYS A 457 -1.08 -11.46 38.33
N THR A 458 -2.30 -11.57 37.82
CA THR A 458 -3.04 -12.84 37.72
C THR A 458 -2.30 -13.84 36.83
N LEU A 459 -1.90 -13.44 35.61
CA LEU A 459 -1.15 -14.32 34.70
C LEU A 459 0.18 -14.76 35.29
N LYS A 460 0.91 -13.87 35.98
CA LYS A 460 2.17 -14.26 36.64
C LYS A 460 1.92 -15.29 37.75
N ALA A 461 0.82 -15.15 38.50
CA ALA A 461 0.44 -16.11 39.54
C ALA A 461 0.05 -17.47 38.95
N LEU A 462 -0.82 -17.49 37.94
CA LEU A 462 -1.31 -18.73 37.30
C LEU A 462 -0.19 -19.49 36.56
N THR A 463 0.68 -18.77 35.86
CA THR A 463 1.71 -19.39 35.02
C THR A 463 3.03 -19.67 35.76
N GLY A 464 3.25 -19.04 36.92
CA GLY A 464 4.55 -18.98 37.58
C GLY A 464 5.65 -18.29 36.75
N TYR A 465 5.31 -17.64 35.63
CA TYR A 465 6.26 -17.12 34.66
C TYR A 465 5.85 -15.74 34.11
N GLU A 466 6.80 -14.81 34.03
CA GLU A 466 6.52 -13.46 33.55
C GLU A 466 6.47 -13.41 32.02
N ILE A 467 5.31 -13.74 31.43
CA ILE A 467 5.07 -13.71 29.98
C ILE A 467 4.95 -12.29 29.41
N LEU A 468 4.63 -11.27 30.23
CA LEU A 468 4.57 -9.89 29.79
C LEU A 468 5.96 -9.24 29.77
N ALA A 469 6.17 -8.34 28.81
CA ALA A 469 7.27 -7.39 28.84
C ALA A 469 6.85 -6.15 29.66
N THR A 470 7.26 -4.95 29.28
CA THR A 470 6.81 -3.72 29.96
C THR A 470 5.36 -3.37 29.63
N LYS A 471 4.99 -3.41 28.35
CA LYS A 471 3.69 -2.90 27.87
C LYS A 471 2.70 -3.99 27.42
N ALA A 472 3.20 -5.09 26.88
CA ALA A 472 2.38 -6.15 26.27
C ALA A 472 3.03 -7.53 26.45
N ILE A 473 2.29 -8.58 26.12
CA ILE A 473 2.82 -9.95 26.04
C ILE A 473 3.98 -10.00 25.05
N SER A 474 5.11 -10.58 25.47
CA SER A 474 6.25 -10.78 24.57
C SER A 474 6.06 -12.07 23.77
N VAL A 475 6.10 -11.99 22.44
CA VAL A 475 6.03 -13.17 21.56
C VAL A 475 7.09 -14.21 21.94
N LYS A 476 8.32 -13.78 22.22
CA LYS A 476 9.42 -14.67 22.62
C LYS A 476 9.14 -15.35 23.95
N LYS A 477 8.67 -14.60 24.95
CA LYS A 477 8.39 -15.16 26.29
C LYS A 477 7.18 -16.08 26.26
N LEU A 478 6.11 -15.69 25.57
CA LEU A 478 4.94 -16.54 25.41
C LEU A 478 5.30 -17.82 24.64
N SER A 479 6.11 -17.73 23.59
CA SER A 479 6.60 -18.91 22.86
C SER A 479 7.42 -19.84 23.74
N ASP A 480 8.29 -19.29 24.60
CA ASP A 480 9.07 -20.06 25.57
C ASP A 480 8.15 -20.74 26.61
N TYR A 481 7.15 -20.03 27.10
CA TYR A 481 6.15 -20.57 28.02
C TYR A 481 5.36 -21.73 27.40
N LEU A 482 4.74 -21.50 26.23
CA LEU A 482 3.89 -22.51 25.59
C LEU A 482 4.70 -23.74 25.15
N TYR A 483 5.82 -23.55 24.44
CA TYR A 483 6.47 -24.66 23.74
C TYR A 483 7.62 -25.31 24.50
N ARG A 484 8.27 -24.59 25.41
CA ARG A 484 9.38 -25.17 26.19
C ARG A 484 8.97 -25.52 27.60
N ARG A 485 8.29 -24.61 28.30
CA ARG A 485 7.90 -24.83 29.71
C ARG A 485 6.70 -25.74 29.83
N LEU A 486 5.63 -25.41 29.12
CA LEU A 486 4.45 -26.26 29.05
C LEU A 486 4.63 -27.43 28.08
N GLN A 487 5.75 -27.52 27.34
CA GLN A 487 6.08 -28.50 26.29
C GLN A 487 4.93 -28.83 25.30
N LEU A 488 4.15 -27.81 24.92
CA LEU A 488 3.11 -27.93 23.90
C LEU A 488 3.73 -27.99 22.50
N PRO A 489 3.04 -28.57 21.49
CA PRO A 489 3.55 -28.58 20.12
C PRO A 489 3.67 -27.18 19.52
N GLU A 490 4.82 -26.89 18.90
CA GLU A 490 5.06 -25.61 18.21
C GLU A 490 4.02 -25.39 17.10
N GLN A 491 3.43 -24.19 17.11
CA GLN A 491 2.51 -23.77 16.06
C GLN A 491 3.27 -22.92 15.04
N TYR A 492 2.91 -23.06 13.76
CA TYR A 492 3.62 -22.39 12.67
C TYR A 492 2.70 -21.59 11.76
N LYS A 493 3.19 -20.44 11.30
CA LYS A 493 2.57 -19.62 10.26
C LYS A 493 3.54 -19.41 9.11
N LYS A 494 3.04 -19.38 7.87
CA LYS A 494 3.84 -18.99 6.69
C LYS A 494 4.04 -17.47 6.72
N ARG A 495 5.25 -17.00 6.44
CA ARG A 495 5.49 -15.56 6.22
C ARG A 495 4.82 -15.09 4.93
N ALA A 496 4.41 -13.82 4.90
CA ALA A 496 3.87 -13.20 3.69
C ALA A 496 4.89 -13.16 2.53
N THR A 497 6.19 -13.12 2.83
CA THR A 497 7.27 -12.97 1.84
C THR A 497 8.16 -14.22 1.69
N GLY A 498 7.58 -15.42 1.75
CA GLY A 498 8.29 -16.66 1.39
C GLY A 498 7.73 -17.94 1.99
N MET A 499 8.29 -19.08 1.59
CA MET A 499 7.88 -20.41 2.06
C MET A 499 8.31 -20.75 3.49
N LYS A 500 9.15 -19.91 4.14
CA LYS A 500 9.67 -20.19 5.48
C LYS A 500 8.55 -20.10 6.52
N LYS A 501 8.29 -21.21 7.20
CA LYS A 501 7.42 -21.27 8.39
C LYS A 501 8.13 -20.61 9.56
N THR A 502 7.40 -19.82 10.33
CA THR A 502 7.87 -19.26 11.61
C THR A 502 6.96 -19.69 12.73
N VAL A 503 7.55 -19.98 13.89
CA VAL A 503 6.82 -20.24 15.12
C VAL A 503 5.90 -19.04 15.41
N THR A 504 4.63 -19.31 15.70
CA THR A 504 3.60 -18.30 15.94
C THR A 504 2.97 -18.52 17.30
N THR A 505 2.61 -17.44 17.97
CA THR A 505 1.76 -17.46 19.16
C THR A 505 0.51 -16.64 18.93
N ASP A 506 0.02 -16.52 17.68
CA ASP A 506 -1.19 -15.75 17.39
C ASP A 506 -2.44 -16.35 18.05
N GLU A 507 -3.53 -15.59 18.04
CA GLU A 507 -4.77 -15.93 18.76
C GLU A 507 -5.31 -17.31 18.38
N VAL A 508 -5.26 -17.65 17.08
CA VAL A 508 -5.65 -18.97 16.56
C VAL A 508 -4.79 -20.09 17.17
N ALA A 509 -3.46 -19.91 17.21
CA ALA A 509 -2.55 -20.88 17.82
C ALA A 509 -2.84 -21.06 19.32
N ILE A 510 -3.11 -19.98 20.05
CA ILE A 510 -3.40 -20.02 21.48
C ILE A 510 -4.69 -20.78 21.76
N LYS A 511 -5.81 -20.35 21.14
CA LYS A 511 -7.12 -21.00 21.31
C LYS A 511 -7.06 -22.48 20.99
N ARG A 512 -6.39 -22.84 19.87
CA ARG A 512 -6.22 -24.24 19.47
C ARG A 512 -5.49 -25.06 20.53
N LEU A 513 -4.39 -24.54 21.08
CA LEU A 513 -3.61 -25.25 22.10
C LEU A 513 -4.38 -25.42 23.41
N ALA A 514 -5.13 -24.41 23.86
CA ALA A 514 -5.91 -24.51 25.09
C ALA A 514 -6.99 -25.59 24.99
N ILE A 515 -7.65 -25.65 23.83
CA ILE A 515 -8.70 -26.64 23.59
C ILE A 515 -8.13 -28.06 23.44
N GLN A 516 -6.95 -28.21 22.82
CA GLN A 516 -6.30 -29.51 22.63
C GLN A 516 -5.59 -30.04 23.88
N TYR A 517 -5.12 -29.16 24.75
CA TYR A 517 -4.29 -29.51 25.91
C TYR A 517 -4.78 -28.83 27.20
N PRO A 518 -6.06 -28.99 27.60
CA PRO A 518 -6.65 -28.25 28.72
C PRO A 518 -5.95 -28.50 30.05
N GLU A 519 -5.40 -29.70 30.28
CA GLU A 519 -4.67 -30.02 31.52
C GLU A 519 -3.34 -29.29 31.64
N ARG A 520 -2.67 -29.03 30.51
CA ARG A 520 -1.34 -28.38 30.47
C ARG A 520 -1.44 -26.89 30.21
N PHE A 521 -2.48 -26.46 29.52
CA PHE A 521 -2.77 -25.07 29.23
C PHE A 521 -4.22 -24.76 29.60
N PRO A 522 -4.48 -24.50 30.89
CA PRO A 522 -5.82 -24.30 31.41
C PRO A 522 -6.50 -23.05 30.83
N LEU A 523 -7.83 -23.07 30.81
CA LEU A 523 -8.66 -22.05 30.17
C LEU A 523 -8.49 -20.67 30.79
N ASP A 524 -8.31 -20.56 32.11
CA ASP A 524 -8.05 -19.30 32.82
C ASP A 524 -6.75 -18.62 32.39
N VAL A 525 -5.70 -19.40 32.08
CA VAL A 525 -4.45 -18.88 31.52
C VAL A 525 -4.66 -18.38 30.10
N GLU A 526 -5.41 -19.13 29.28
CA GLU A 526 -5.75 -18.74 27.92
C GLU A 526 -6.58 -17.45 27.89
N GLU A 527 -7.65 -17.39 28.68
CA GLU A 527 -8.54 -16.24 28.81
C GLU A 527 -7.75 -15.02 29.28
N GLY A 528 -6.87 -15.18 30.27
CA GLY A 528 -5.99 -14.11 30.73
C GLY A 528 -5.07 -13.60 29.62
N ILE A 529 -4.50 -14.50 28.80
CA ILE A 529 -3.63 -14.12 27.66
C ILE A 529 -4.43 -13.38 26.59
N LEU A 530 -5.61 -13.87 26.21
CA LEU A 530 -6.45 -13.25 25.20
C LEU A 530 -7.01 -11.91 25.69
N ARG A 531 -7.46 -11.83 26.94
CA ARG A 531 -7.90 -10.58 27.56
C ARG A 531 -6.76 -9.57 27.61
N SER A 532 -5.53 -9.99 27.96
CA SER A 532 -4.35 -9.12 27.90
C SER A 532 -4.12 -8.53 26.50
N ARG A 533 -4.29 -9.33 25.44
CA ARG A 533 -4.21 -8.86 24.04
C ARG A 533 -5.35 -7.92 23.67
N ARG A 534 -6.57 -8.22 24.10
CA ARG A 534 -7.76 -7.39 23.88
C ARG A 534 -7.58 -6.02 24.53
N VAL A 535 -7.21 -5.99 25.81
CA VAL A 535 -6.89 -4.77 26.56
C VAL A 535 -5.80 -3.98 25.84
N GLN A 536 -4.70 -4.62 25.44
CA GLN A 536 -3.63 -3.92 24.69
C GLN A 536 -4.13 -3.30 23.37
N LYS A 537 -4.96 -4.01 22.61
CA LYS A 537 -5.56 -3.49 21.36
C LYS A 537 -6.48 -2.30 21.62
N LEU A 538 -7.32 -2.37 22.66
CA LEU A 538 -8.19 -1.26 23.05
C LEU A 538 -7.38 -0.05 23.53
N MET A 539 -6.36 -0.26 24.35
CA MET A 539 -5.44 0.81 24.77
C MET A 539 -4.76 1.49 23.58
N GLU A 540 -4.47 0.75 22.50
CA GLU A 540 -3.96 1.35 21.26
C GLU A 540 -5.01 2.25 20.62
N SER A 541 -6.29 1.88 20.57
CA SER A 541 -7.37 2.75 20.06
C SER A 541 -7.46 4.08 20.82
N TYR A 542 -7.32 4.06 22.15
CA TYR A 542 -7.37 5.24 23.03
C TYR A 542 -6.02 5.97 23.18
N ASN A 543 -5.04 5.71 22.32
CA ASN A 543 -3.74 6.35 22.44
C ASN A 543 -3.83 7.86 22.11
N PRO A 544 -3.43 8.77 23.02
CA PRO A 544 -3.45 10.22 22.76
C PRO A 544 -2.58 10.68 21.59
N GLN A 545 -1.68 9.83 21.11
CA GLN A 545 -0.92 10.07 19.88
C GLN A 545 -1.76 9.92 18.59
N HIS A 546 -3.02 9.52 18.68
CA HIS A 546 -3.90 9.38 17.52
C HIS A 546 -4.62 10.68 17.15
N TRP A 547 -4.83 11.60 18.08
CA TRP A 547 -5.43 12.90 17.78
C TRP A 547 -4.40 14.03 17.79
N ASP A 548 -4.79 15.13 17.15
CA ASP A 548 -4.10 16.41 17.12
C ASP A 548 -4.46 17.27 18.36
N PRO A 549 -3.71 18.35 18.64
CA PRO A 549 -3.95 19.21 19.81
C PRO A 549 -5.35 19.83 19.89
N ASP A 550 -6.07 19.91 18.77
CA ASP A 550 -7.44 20.42 18.69
C ASP A 550 -8.52 19.35 18.97
N GLY A 551 -8.12 18.18 19.50
CA GLY A 551 -9.06 17.12 19.87
C GLY A 551 -9.64 16.38 18.67
N ARG A 552 -9.01 16.45 17.48
CA ARG A 552 -9.49 15.73 16.30
C ARG A 552 -8.53 14.63 15.86
N MET A 553 -9.09 13.47 15.51
CA MET A 553 -8.36 12.39 14.86
C MET A 553 -8.44 12.55 13.35
N ARG A 554 -7.27 12.78 12.73
CA ARG A 554 -7.13 12.92 11.27
C ARG A 554 -6.34 11.76 10.70
N SER A 555 -6.85 11.16 9.63
CA SER A 555 -6.16 10.10 8.88
C SER A 555 -5.85 10.59 7.47
N MET A 556 -4.73 10.16 6.92
CA MET A 556 -4.47 10.31 5.48
C MET A 556 -5.23 9.22 4.74
N TYR A 557 -6.07 9.60 3.79
CA TYR A 557 -6.80 8.71 2.90
C TYR A 557 -6.12 8.66 1.52
N SER A 558 -6.20 7.53 0.82
CA SER A 558 -5.61 7.39 -0.52
C SER A 558 -6.44 6.46 -1.42
N PRO A 559 -6.81 6.87 -2.66
CA PRO A 559 -7.67 6.12 -3.58
C PRO A 559 -6.93 5.13 -4.50
N ASN A 560 -5.72 4.71 -4.15
CA ASN A 560 -4.85 3.86 -4.98
C ASN A 560 -4.81 2.39 -4.53
N THR A 561 -5.91 1.88 -3.97
CA THR A 561 -6.04 0.43 -3.80
C THR A 561 -6.43 -0.20 -5.13
N GLN A 562 -6.09 -1.49 -5.32
CA GLN A 562 -6.37 -2.21 -6.56
C GLN A 562 -7.86 -2.18 -6.96
N GLN A 563 -8.75 -2.12 -5.96
CA GLN A 563 -10.19 -2.10 -6.11
C GLN A 563 -10.79 -0.68 -6.02
N GLY A 564 -9.98 0.39 -6.10
CA GLY A 564 -10.49 1.77 -6.05
C GLY A 564 -11.10 2.21 -4.72
N ARG A 565 -11.03 1.38 -3.66
CA ARG A 565 -11.39 1.76 -2.29
C ARG A 565 -10.39 2.76 -1.73
N LEU A 566 -10.82 3.61 -0.81
CA LEU A 566 -9.87 4.36 -0.02
C LEU A 566 -9.10 3.42 0.90
N SER A 567 -7.81 3.66 1.08
CA SER A 567 -7.03 3.18 2.22
C SER A 567 -6.85 4.33 3.21
N SER A 568 -6.56 4.03 4.48
CA SER A 568 -6.28 5.07 5.47
C SER A 568 -5.10 4.72 6.38
N LYS A 569 -4.33 5.74 6.76
CA LYS A 569 -3.14 5.65 7.62
C LYS A 569 -2.96 6.93 8.44
N LYS A 570 -1.88 6.98 9.24
CA LYS A 570 -1.43 8.19 9.94
C LYS A 570 -1.39 9.39 8.99
N ASN A 571 -1.80 10.56 9.48
CA ASN A 571 -1.76 11.78 8.69
C ASN A 571 -0.31 12.29 8.47
N PRO A 572 -0.10 13.28 7.59
CA PRO A 572 1.24 13.81 7.28
C PRO A 572 2.02 14.37 8.49
N ARG A 573 1.33 14.79 9.56
CA ARG A 573 1.95 15.25 10.83
C ARG A 573 2.39 14.10 11.73
N GLY A 574 2.02 12.86 11.43
CA GLY A 574 2.41 11.66 12.17
C GLY A 574 1.47 11.27 13.32
N SER A 575 0.38 12.02 13.54
CA SER A 575 -0.79 11.62 14.33
C SER A 575 -1.77 10.80 13.47
N GLY A 576 -2.93 10.42 14.01
CA GLY A 576 -3.89 9.55 13.35
C GLY A 576 -3.55 8.06 13.42
N THR A 577 -4.40 7.27 12.79
CA THR A 577 -4.23 5.82 12.60
C THR A 577 -4.96 5.37 11.33
N ASN A 578 -5.11 4.06 11.10
CA ASN A 578 -6.03 3.55 10.09
C ASN A 578 -7.47 3.83 10.55
N GLY A 579 -8.02 4.95 10.05
CA GLY A 579 -9.36 5.42 10.39
C GLY A 579 -10.48 4.49 9.97
N GLN A 580 -10.25 3.54 9.05
CA GLN A 580 -11.29 2.57 8.65
C GLN A 580 -11.38 1.34 9.56
N ASN A 581 -10.33 1.06 10.34
CA ASN A 581 -10.23 -0.16 11.16
C ASN A 581 -10.27 0.16 12.66
N ILE A 582 -11.10 1.13 13.06
CA ILE A 582 -11.35 1.47 14.46
C ILE A 582 -12.18 0.37 15.10
N ASP A 583 -11.72 -0.07 16.28
CA ASP A 583 -12.43 -1.08 17.07
C ASP A 583 -13.81 -0.59 17.49
N VAL A 584 -14.83 -1.44 17.36
CA VAL A 584 -16.23 -1.06 17.56
C VAL A 584 -16.47 -0.54 18.98
N GLU A 585 -15.82 -1.14 19.98
CA GLU A 585 -15.91 -0.72 21.39
C GLU A 585 -15.32 0.66 21.68
N ALA A 586 -14.54 1.21 20.75
CA ALA A 586 -13.92 2.53 20.88
C ALA A 586 -14.54 3.56 19.93
N ARG A 587 -15.68 3.25 19.27
CA ARG A 587 -16.34 4.17 18.33
C ARG A 587 -17.17 5.25 19.03
N ASP A 588 -17.56 5.00 20.27
CA ASP A 588 -18.36 5.90 21.10
C ASP A 588 -17.63 7.21 21.45
N ILE A 589 -16.30 7.21 21.53
CA ILE A 589 -15.52 8.44 21.78
C ILE A 589 -15.48 9.40 20.59
N PHE A 590 -15.86 8.95 19.38
CA PHE A 590 -15.82 9.80 18.20
C PHE A 590 -17.17 10.48 18.03
N LEU A 591 -17.17 11.80 18.24
CA LEU A 591 -18.37 12.62 18.33
C LEU A 591 -18.74 13.23 16.98
N ALA A 592 -20.02 13.56 16.82
CA ALA A 592 -20.45 14.59 15.86
C ALA A 592 -19.73 15.91 16.14
N ASP A 593 -19.64 16.78 15.13
CA ASP A 593 -19.14 18.14 15.33
C ASP A 593 -19.99 18.92 16.33
N GLU A 594 -19.41 20.00 16.90
CA GLU A 594 -20.09 20.84 17.88
C GLU A 594 -21.44 21.35 17.36
N GLY A 595 -22.49 21.20 18.18
CA GLY A 595 -23.86 21.59 17.83
C GLY A 595 -24.51 20.78 16.69
N LYS A 596 -23.97 19.59 16.33
CA LYS A 596 -24.46 18.76 15.22
C LYS A 596 -24.76 17.34 15.67
N VAL A 597 -25.45 16.59 14.80
CA VAL A 597 -25.66 15.15 14.92
C VAL A 597 -24.85 14.40 13.87
N MET A 598 -24.45 13.18 14.21
CA MET A 598 -23.77 12.26 13.31
C MET A 598 -24.82 11.52 12.49
N VAL A 599 -24.75 11.65 11.16
CA VAL A 599 -25.56 10.90 10.21
C VAL A 599 -24.64 9.99 9.40
N ILE A 600 -24.99 8.71 9.35
CA ILE A 600 -24.23 7.69 8.62
C ILE A 600 -25.13 7.11 7.53
N VAL A 601 -24.72 7.25 6.27
CA VAL A 601 -25.38 6.59 5.14
C VAL A 601 -24.49 5.46 4.66
N ASP A 602 -25.00 4.23 4.70
CA ASP A 602 -24.26 2.99 4.42
C ASP A 602 -24.90 2.19 3.30
N LEU A 603 -24.11 1.58 2.42
CA LEU A 603 -24.67 0.76 1.34
C LEU A 603 -25.09 -0.61 1.87
N SER A 604 -26.36 -0.96 1.67
CA SER A 604 -26.90 -2.16 2.29
C SER A 604 -26.46 -3.42 1.55
N GLN A 605 -25.53 -4.18 2.12
CA GLN A 605 -25.12 -5.50 1.63
C GLN A 605 -24.54 -5.43 0.20
N ALA A 606 -23.80 -4.35 -0.07
CA ALA A 606 -23.51 -3.89 -1.43
C ALA A 606 -22.80 -4.93 -2.31
N GLU A 607 -21.76 -5.58 -1.79
CA GLU A 607 -21.02 -6.61 -2.54
C GLU A 607 -21.88 -7.82 -2.89
N SER A 608 -22.75 -8.27 -1.97
CA SER A 608 -23.67 -9.38 -2.22
C SER A 608 -24.67 -9.05 -3.33
N ARG A 609 -25.17 -7.80 -3.35
CA ARG A 609 -26.09 -7.32 -4.39
C ARG A 609 -25.41 -7.24 -5.76
N VAL A 610 -24.17 -6.75 -5.81
CA VAL A 610 -23.35 -6.78 -7.04
C VAL A 610 -23.17 -8.20 -7.54
N ASN A 611 -22.82 -9.15 -6.66
CA ASN A 611 -22.68 -10.55 -7.03
C ASN A 611 -23.97 -11.15 -7.60
N ARG A 612 -25.13 -10.84 -7.00
CA ARG A 612 -26.44 -11.26 -7.52
C ARG A 612 -26.72 -10.71 -8.92
N CYS A 613 -26.37 -9.46 -9.21
CA CYS A 613 -26.53 -8.90 -10.57
C CYS A 613 -25.66 -9.62 -11.61
N TYR A 614 -24.42 -9.98 -11.26
CA TYR A 614 -23.59 -10.81 -12.13
C TYR A 614 -24.20 -12.20 -12.33
N ILE A 615 -24.71 -12.83 -11.26
CA ILE A 615 -25.40 -14.13 -11.38
C ILE A 615 -26.60 -14.01 -12.32
N HIS A 616 -27.47 -13.02 -12.12
CA HIS A 616 -28.60 -12.76 -13.01
C HIS A 616 -28.15 -12.58 -14.47
N SER A 617 -27.10 -11.79 -14.73
CA SER A 617 -26.60 -11.57 -16.09
C SER A 617 -26.17 -12.86 -16.80
N LEU A 618 -25.79 -13.89 -16.04
CA LEU A 618 -25.29 -15.16 -16.55
C LEU A 618 -26.38 -16.23 -16.62
N THR A 619 -27.40 -16.16 -15.77
CA THR A 619 -28.43 -17.21 -15.65
C THR A 619 -29.81 -16.77 -16.15
N GLY A 620 -30.07 -15.47 -16.28
CA GLY A 620 -31.40 -14.91 -16.54
C GLY A 620 -32.37 -14.98 -15.35
N ASP A 621 -31.93 -15.39 -14.17
CA ASP A 621 -32.80 -15.59 -13.01
C ASP A 621 -33.35 -14.25 -12.45
N LEU A 622 -34.64 -14.00 -12.70
CA LEU A 622 -35.33 -12.77 -12.30
C LEU A 622 -35.51 -12.65 -10.78
N ASP A 623 -35.64 -13.77 -10.04
CA ASP A 623 -35.75 -13.74 -8.58
C ASP A 623 -34.43 -13.26 -7.95
N THR A 624 -33.29 -13.70 -8.50
CA THR A 624 -31.97 -13.18 -8.10
C THR A 624 -31.82 -11.68 -8.37
N LEU A 625 -32.34 -11.17 -9.50
CA LEU A 625 -32.32 -9.74 -9.81
C LEU A 625 -33.19 -8.94 -8.83
N TRP A 626 -34.43 -9.41 -8.59
CA TRP A 626 -35.33 -8.77 -7.63
C TRP A 626 -34.66 -8.66 -6.25
N LYS A 627 -34.04 -9.74 -5.76
CA LYS A 627 -33.29 -9.73 -4.48
C LYS A 627 -32.14 -8.73 -4.46
N ALA A 628 -31.47 -8.54 -5.59
CA ALA A 628 -30.38 -7.57 -5.70
C ALA A 628 -30.90 -6.12 -5.58
N GLN A 629 -32.11 -5.85 -6.06
CA GLN A 629 -32.72 -4.51 -6.12
C GLN A 629 -33.68 -4.20 -4.96
N ALA A 630 -34.17 -5.22 -4.25
CA ALA A 630 -35.16 -5.09 -3.18
C ALA A 630 -34.69 -4.15 -2.06
N ALA A 631 -35.62 -3.38 -1.48
CA ALA A 631 -35.29 -2.48 -0.39
C ALA A 631 -34.75 -3.27 0.82
N PRO A 632 -33.91 -2.68 1.68
CA PRO A 632 -33.36 -3.38 2.84
C PRO A 632 -34.41 -3.85 3.85
N ALA A 633 -35.59 -3.22 3.84
CA ALA A 633 -36.75 -3.63 4.64
C ALA A 633 -37.47 -4.87 4.05
N ASP A 634 -37.49 -5.00 2.72
CA ASP A 634 -38.21 -6.08 2.02
C ASP A 634 -37.40 -7.36 1.93
N TRP A 635 -36.07 -7.25 1.83
CA TRP A 635 -35.18 -8.41 1.69
C TRP A 635 -33.87 -8.24 2.46
N ASP A 636 -33.57 -9.23 3.31
CA ASP A 636 -32.29 -9.35 4.01
C ASP A 636 -31.55 -10.62 3.56
N ASP A 637 -30.58 -10.44 2.65
CA ASP A 637 -29.85 -11.53 2.03
C ASP A 637 -29.15 -12.44 3.04
N HIS A 638 -28.53 -11.83 4.06
CA HIS A 638 -27.80 -12.59 5.07
C HIS A 638 -28.74 -13.43 5.92
N SER A 639 -29.93 -12.93 6.29
CA SER A 639 -30.90 -13.72 7.06
C SER A 639 -31.46 -14.88 6.25
N ALA A 640 -31.86 -14.63 5.01
CA ALA A 640 -32.37 -15.67 4.12
C ALA A 640 -31.32 -16.75 3.82
N MET A 641 -30.07 -16.36 3.58
CA MET A 641 -28.98 -17.31 3.38
C MET A 641 -28.63 -18.07 4.66
N THR A 642 -28.64 -17.40 5.81
CA THR A 642 -28.44 -18.04 7.13
C THR A 642 -29.45 -19.17 7.32
N GLN A 643 -30.72 -18.87 7.07
CA GLN A 643 -31.79 -19.84 7.18
C GLN A 643 -31.53 -21.07 6.30
N ARG A 644 -31.17 -20.86 5.03
CA ARG A 644 -30.89 -21.96 4.07
C ARG A 644 -29.64 -22.77 4.43
N ILE A 645 -28.57 -22.10 4.87
CA ILE A 645 -27.30 -22.75 5.23
C ILE A 645 -27.47 -23.68 6.44
N PHE A 646 -28.25 -23.24 7.42
CA PHE A 646 -28.49 -23.97 8.66
C PHE A 646 -29.79 -24.78 8.66
N GLU A 647 -30.54 -24.77 7.55
CA GLU A 647 -31.82 -25.48 7.41
C GLU A 647 -32.81 -25.12 8.54
N ILE A 648 -32.84 -23.83 8.93
CA ILE A 648 -33.70 -23.33 10.01
C ILE A 648 -35.15 -23.20 9.50
N PRO A 649 -36.15 -23.76 10.21
CA PRO A 649 -37.57 -23.57 9.89
C PRO A 649 -38.01 -22.09 9.82
N ASN A 650 -38.91 -21.76 8.90
CA ASN A 650 -39.40 -20.38 8.67
C ASN A 650 -40.05 -19.74 9.92
N ASP A 651 -40.61 -20.56 10.81
CA ASP A 651 -41.32 -20.15 12.02
C ASP A 651 -40.37 -19.88 13.21
N GLN A 652 -39.05 -19.90 13.00
CA GLN A 652 -38.05 -19.65 14.04
C GLN A 652 -37.18 -18.40 13.77
N PRO A 653 -37.78 -17.19 13.70
CA PRO A 653 -37.05 -15.97 13.37
C PRO A 653 -35.96 -15.62 14.41
N ALA A 654 -36.17 -15.96 15.69
CA ALA A 654 -35.17 -15.78 16.74
C ALA A 654 -33.90 -16.60 16.49
N GLN A 655 -34.04 -17.83 15.98
CA GLN A 655 -32.90 -18.69 15.66
C GLN A 655 -32.14 -18.18 14.43
N ILE A 656 -32.84 -17.66 13.43
CA ILE A 656 -32.22 -17.00 12.26
C ILE A 656 -31.42 -15.77 12.73
N ALA A 657 -32.03 -14.91 13.56
CA ALA A 657 -31.38 -13.71 14.07
C ALA A 657 -30.10 -14.03 14.86
N ALA A 658 -30.14 -15.05 15.73
CA ALA A 658 -28.99 -15.50 16.51
C ALA A 658 -27.83 -16.03 15.62
N ASN A 659 -28.15 -16.70 14.51
CA ASN A 659 -27.16 -17.28 13.60
C ASN A 659 -26.72 -16.31 12.48
N ARG A 660 -27.43 -15.20 12.27
CA ARG A 660 -27.17 -14.25 11.18
C ARG A 660 -25.73 -13.76 11.10
N PRO A 661 -25.02 -13.44 12.21
CA PRO A 661 -23.60 -13.05 12.13
C PRO A 661 -22.70 -14.15 11.54
N LEU A 662 -22.98 -15.42 11.87
CA LEU A 662 -22.26 -16.57 11.32
C LEU A 662 -22.59 -16.76 9.85
N GLY A 663 -23.88 -16.75 9.50
CA GLY A 663 -24.32 -16.90 8.11
C GLY A 663 -23.77 -15.81 7.20
N LYS A 664 -23.73 -14.54 7.65
CA LYS A 664 -23.05 -13.44 6.95
C LYS A 664 -21.59 -13.77 6.66
N MET A 665 -20.86 -14.32 7.64
CA MET A 665 -19.46 -14.70 7.46
C MET A 665 -19.29 -15.80 6.40
N ILE A 666 -20.18 -16.81 6.43
CA ILE A 666 -20.17 -17.94 5.48
C ILE A 666 -20.53 -17.46 4.06
N VAL A 667 -21.52 -16.57 3.91
CA VAL A 667 -21.90 -15.97 2.62
C VAL A 667 -20.73 -15.22 1.99
N HIS A 668 -20.04 -14.36 2.76
CA HIS A 668 -18.86 -13.67 2.24
C HIS A 668 -17.71 -14.62 1.90
N ALA A 669 -17.58 -15.72 2.63
CA ALA A 669 -16.61 -16.77 2.36
C ALA A 669 -16.94 -17.53 1.05
N SER A 670 -18.21 -17.85 0.82
CA SER A 670 -18.66 -18.56 -0.39
C SER A 670 -18.48 -17.72 -1.65
N GLN A 671 -18.88 -16.43 -1.63
CA GLN A 671 -18.72 -15.47 -2.73
C GLN A 671 -17.26 -15.30 -3.21
N ARG A 672 -16.29 -15.71 -2.39
CA ARG A 672 -14.84 -15.60 -2.66
C ARG A 672 -14.14 -16.94 -2.78
N ARG A 673 -14.87 -18.07 -2.75
CA ARG A 673 -14.34 -19.43 -2.62
C ARG A 673 -13.21 -19.51 -1.56
N MET A 674 -13.47 -18.92 -0.40
CA MET A 674 -12.53 -18.98 0.72
C MET A 674 -12.22 -20.44 1.07
N GLN A 675 -11.00 -20.72 1.48
CA GLN A 675 -10.63 -22.08 1.93
C GLN A 675 -11.19 -22.33 3.34
N GLY A 676 -11.71 -23.54 3.60
CA GLY A 676 -12.27 -23.95 4.89
C GLY A 676 -11.34 -23.72 6.06
N LYS A 677 -10.02 -23.94 5.88
CA LYS A 677 -9.01 -23.57 6.88
C LYS A 677 -9.06 -22.09 7.28
N THR A 678 -9.24 -21.20 6.30
CA THR A 678 -9.30 -19.75 6.55
C THR A 678 -10.58 -19.38 7.30
N LEU A 679 -11.70 -19.98 6.94
CA LEU A 679 -12.96 -19.80 7.66
C LEU A 679 -12.87 -20.38 9.08
N ALA A 680 -12.35 -21.59 9.26
CA ALA A 680 -12.12 -22.21 10.56
C ALA A 680 -11.24 -21.37 11.47
N ASP A 681 -10.11 -20.87 10.96
CA ASP A 681 -9.23 -19.96 11.72
C ASP A 681 -9.99 -18.66 12.09
N LYS A 682 -10.90 -18.17 11.24
CA LYS A 682 -11.74 -17.00 11.51
C LYS A 682 -12.84 -17.27 12.54
N LEU A 683 -13.49 -18.43 12.51
CA LEU A 683 -14.50 -18.85 13.50
C LEU A 683 -13.87 -19.03 14.88
N LEU A 684 -12.71 -19.68 14.93
CA LEU A 684 -11.96 -19.81 16.17
C LEU A 684 -11.60 -18.44 16.74
N LYS A 685 -11.11 -17.55 15.89
CA LYS A 685 -10.73 -16.19 16.29
C LYS A 685 -11.94 -15.39 16.78
N ASP A 686 -12.92 -15.18 15.91
CA ASP A 686 -14.01 -14.22 16.12
C ASP A 686 -15.11 -14.77 17.05
N ARG A 687 -15.25 -16.10 17.18
CA ARG A 687 -16.32 -16.76 17.94
C ARG A 687 -15.85 -17.79 18.98
N GLY A 688 -14.55 -18.13 19.01
CA GLY A 688 -14.05 -19.19 19.89
C GLY A 688 -14.41 -20.61 19.45
N GLU A 689 -15.03 -20.76 18.28
CA GLU A 689 -15.56 -22.04 17.80
C GLU A 689 -14.46 -22.85 17.09
N VAL A 690 -14.18 -24.06 17.59
CA VAL A 690 -13.29 -25.00 16.89
C VAL A 690 -14.08 -25.76 15.85
N VAL A 691 -13.80 -25.42 14.59
CA VAL A 691 -14.38 -26.08 13.44
C VAL A 691 -13.27 -26.72 12.63
N LEU A 692 -13.44 -28.00 12.30
CA LEU A 692 -12.54 -28.68 11.38
C LEU A 692 -12.56 -27.97 10.02
N PRO A 693 -11.41 -27.76 9.34
CA PRO A 693 -11.38 -27.15 8.01
C PRO A 693 -12.38 -27.78 7.03
N GLU A 694 -12.57 -29.09 7.08
CA GLU A 694 -13.49 -29.87 6.26
C GLU A 694 -14.95 -29.50 6.55
N ARG A 695 -15.29 -29.26 7.83
CA ARG A 695 -16.62 -28.81 8.23
C ARG A 695 -16.87 -27.36 7.81
N ALA A 696 -15.86 -26.50 7.90
CA ALA A 696 -15.94 -25.13 7.41
C ALA A 696 -16.09 -25.10 5.87
N ASP A 697 -15.38 -25.96 5.14
CA ASP A 697 -15.58 -26.16 3.71
C ASP A 697 -17.01 -26.65 3.41
N ALA A 698 -17.55 -27.59 4.18
CA ALA A 698 -18.92 -28.05 4.02
C ALA A 698 -19.95 -26.92 4.20
N LEU A 699 -19.75 -26.01 5.16
CA LEU A 699 -20.60 -24.82 5.34
C LEU A 699 -20.51 -23.87 4.14
N ILE A 700 -19.30 -23.65 3.61
CA ILE A 700 -19.10 -22.87 2.38
C ILE A 700 -19.83 -23.52 1.20
N GLN A 701 -19.73 -24.84 1.05
CA GLN A 701 -20.44 -25.56 -0.01
C GLN A 701 -21.96 -25.51 0.15
N LYS A 702 -22.49 -25.61 1.37
CA LYS A 702 -23.93 -25.39 1.64
C LYS A 702 -24.38 -24.01 1.17
N ALA A 703 -23.59 -22.95 1.43
CA ALA A 703 -23.90 -21.62 0.94
C ALA A 703 -23.84 -21.50 -0.59
N ILE A 704 -22.91 -22.20 -1.25
CA ILE A 704 -22.85 -22.28 -2.71
C ILE A 704 -24.07 -23.03 -3.26
N HIS A 705 -24.48 -24.15 -2.65
CA HIS A 705 -25.67 -24.89 -3.05
C HIS A 705 -26.97 -24.09 -2.82
N ALA A 706 -27.02 -23.25 -1.78
CA ALA A 706 -28.16 -22.35 -1.53
C ALA A 706 -28.26 -21.20 -2.56
N GLN A 707 -27.21 -20.96 -3.35
CA GLN A 707 -27.16 -20.00 -4.45
C GLN A 707 -26.34 -20.57 -5.63
N PRO A 708 -26.89 -21.55 -6.37
CA PRO A 708 -26.13 -22.31 -7.38
C PRO A 708 -25.45 -21.45 -8.46
N GLY A 709 -26.06 -20.31 -8.81
CA GLY A 709 -25.52 -19.34 -9.77
C GLY A 709 -24.16 -18.76 -9.40
N LEU A 710 -23.69 -18.89 -8.16
CA LEU A 710 -22.32 -18.59 -7.79
C LEU A 710 -21.30 -19.39 -8.63
N LEU A 711 -21.62 -20.63 -8.99
CA LEU A 711 -20.76 -21.46 -9.84
C LEU A 711 -20.64 -20.89 -11.25
N ASP A 712 -21.72 -20.35 -11.81
CA ASP A 712 -21.72 -19.65 -13.09
C ASP A 712 -20.83 -18.41 -13.05
N TYR A 713 -20.95 -17.60 -12.00
CA TYR A 713 -20.08 -16.45 -11.78
C TYR A 713 -18.60 -16.86 -11.72
N PHE A 714 -18.24 -17.90 -10.95
CA PHE A 714 -16.85 -18.35 -10.86
C PHE A 714 -16.32 -18.85 -12.21
N ARG A 715 -17.08 -19.67 -12.92
CA ARG A 715 -16.70 -20.16 -14.26
C ARG A 715 -16.50 -19.01 -15.22
N TRP A 716 -17.40 -18.03 -15.22
CA TRP A 716 -17.29 -16.86 -16.07
C TRP A 716 -16.03 -16.05 -15.76
N VAL A 717 -15.77 -15.72 -14.48
CA VAL A 717 -14.54 -15.00 -14.09
C VAL A 717 -13.28 -15.77 -14.47
N GLU A 718 -13.24 -17.08 -14.21
CA GLU A 718 -12.12 -17.94 -14.58
C GLU A 718 -11.90 -17.94 -16.09
N PHE A 719 -12.97 -18.07 -16.88
CA PHE A 719 -12.91 -18.01 -18.34
C PHE A 719 -12.36 -16.68 -18.84
N GLN A 720 -12.83 -15.54 -18.29
CA GLN A 720 -12.31 -14.22 -18.66
C GLN A 720 -10.81 -14.09 -18.38
N ILE A 721 -10.35 -14.52 -17.19
CA ILE A 721 -8.93 -14.51 -16.82
C ILE A 721 -8.12 -15.45 -17.72
N GLN A 722 -8.61 -16.65 -18.01
CA GLN A 722 -7.89 -17.64 -18.82
C GLN A 722 -7.75 -17.20 -20.27
N SER A 723 -8.82 -16.70 -20.87
CA SER A 723 -8.88 -16.32 -22.28
C SER A 723 -8.17 -15.01 -22.58
N THR A 724 -8.39 -13.98 -21.76
CA THR A 724 -7.90 -12.61 -22.04
C THR A 724 -6.76 -12.16 -21.15
N ARG A 725 -6.44 -12.92 -20.09
CA ARG A 725 -5.51 -12.50 -19.02
C ARG A 725 -5.88 -11.16 -18.40
N ARG A 726 -7.17 -10.79 -18.42
CA ARG A 726 -7.66 -9.51 -17.91
C ARG A 726 -9.08 -9.66 -17.37
N LEU A 727 -9.42 -8.80 -16.41
CA LEU A 727 -10.82 -8.51 -16.04
C LEU A 727 -11.06 -7.01 -16.20
N VAL A 728 -12.27 -6.61 -16.55
CA VAL A 728 -12.67 -5.20 -16.63
C VAL A 728 -13.89 -4.99 -15.77
N SER A 729 -13.85 -4.01 -14.86
CA SER A 729 -14.98 -3.68 -14.00
C SER A 729 -16.06 -2.88 -14.74
N CYS A 730 -17.22 -2.68 -14.10
CA CYS A 730 -18.29 -1.81 -14.60
C CYS A 730 -17.87 -0.34 -14.75
N TRP A 731 -16.74 0.06 -14.17
CA TRP A 731 -16.14 1.38 -14.30
C TRP A 731 -15.08 1.45 -15.41
N GLY A 732 -14.96 0.40 -16.22
CA GLY A 732 -13.95 0.29 -17.28
C GLY A 732 -12.53 0.09 -16.77
N VAL A 733 -12.34 -0.27 -15.49
CA VAL A 733 -11.01 -0.41 -14.88
C VAL A 733 -10.42 -1.77 -15.24
N PRO A 734 -9.24 -1.82 -15.87
CA PRO A 734 -8.59 -3.07 -16.19
C PRO A 734 -7.84 -3.65 -14.99
N LEU A 735 -8.01 -4.95 -14.79
CA LEU A 735 -7.22 -5.76 -13.89
C LEU A 735 -6.44 -6.79 -14.72
N SER A 736 -5.18 -6.49 -15.03
CA SER A 736 -4.32 -7.38 -15.82
C SER A 736 -3.79 -8.55 -14.97
N PHE A 737 -3.75 -9.75 -15.56
CA PHE A 737 -3.18 -11.00 -15.06
C PHE A 737 -2.13 -11.59 -16.02
N GLN A 738 -1.63 -10.78 -16.96
CA GLN A 738 -0.76 -11.21 -18.06
C GLN A 738 0.40 -12.11 -17.62
N TYR A 739 1.04 -11.74 -16.51
CA TYR A 739 2.25 -12.39 -16.00
C TYR A 739 1.99 -13.27 -14.76
N ASP A 740 0.74 -13.37 -14.33
CA ASP A 740 0.37 -14.15 -13.17
C ASP A 740 0.30 -15.64 -13.51
N ARG A 741 0.86 -16.49 -12.64
CA ARG A 741 0.66 -17.93 -12.73
C ARG A 741 -0.78 -18.26 -12.33
N LEU A 742 -1.60 -18.68 -13.29
CA LEU A 742 -2.99 -19.04 -13.02
C LEU A 742 -3.06 -20.18 -12.01
N ASN A 743 -3.75 -19.91 -10.91
CA ASN A 743 -3.99 -20.84 -9.81
C ASN A 743 -5.19 -20.34 -9.00
N SER A 744 -5.66 -21.14 -8.05
CA SER A 744 -6.85 -20.81 -7.27
C SER A 744 -6.74 -19.49 -6.49
N ALA A 745 -5.55 -19.03 -6.11
CA ALA A 745 -5.41 -17.72 -5.45
C ALA A 745 -5.66 -16.57 -6.42
N VAL A 746 -5.13 -16.65 -7.65
CA VAL A 746 -5.37 -15.65 -8.71
C VAL A 746 -6.85 -15.55 -9.05
N TYR A 747 -7.55 -16.68 -9.15
CA TYR A 747 -9.00 -16.66 -9.42
C TYR A 747 -9.79 -16.03 -8.28
N ARG A 748 -9.41 -16.27 -7.01
CA ARG A 748 -10.05 -15.63 -5.85
C ARG A 748 -9.88 -14.11 -5.81
N ASP A 749 -8.73 -13.62 -6.26
CA ASP A 749 -8.53 -12.18 -6.45
C ASP A 749 -9.51 -11.64 -7.49
N GLY A 750 -9.69 -12.36 -8.60
CA GLY A 750 -10.67 -12.04 -9.64
C GLY A 750 -12.12 -12.02 -9.15
N TYR A 751 -12.54 -13.05 -8.39
CA TYR A 751 -13.91 -13.10 -7.84
C TYR A 751 -14.22 -11.89 -6.97
N SER A 752 -13.24 -11.44 -6.18
CA SER A 752 -13.40 -10.32 -5.25
C SER A 752 -13.38 -8.95 -5.95
N PHE A 753 -12.56 -8.80 -6.99
CA PHE A 753 -12.29 -7.52 -7.64
C PHE A 753 -13.55 -6.80 -8.11
N LEU A 754 -14.40 -7.47 -8.91
CA LEU A 754 -15.55 -6.83 -9.54
C LEU A 754 -16.55 -6.29 -8.51
N MET A 755 -16.79 -7.05 -7.44
CA MET A 755 -17.66 -6.63 -6.34
C MET A 755 -17.06 -5.43 -5.59
N GLN A 756 -15.77 -5.51 -5.24
CA GLN A 756 -15.12 -4.50 -4.41
C GLN A 756 -14.93 -3.17 -5.14
N ASP A 757 -14.61 -3.23 -6.44
CA ASP A 757 -14.42 -2.07 -7.31
C ASP A 757 -15.74 -1.33 -7.55
N ALA A 758 -16.81 -2.07 -7.85
CA ALA A 758 -18.14 -1.51 -8.04
C ALA A 758 -18.58 -0.68 -6.82
N VAL A 759 -18.48 -1.27 -5.63
CA VAL A 759 -18.89 -0.63 -4.37
C VAL A 759 -17.98 0.54 -4.00
N GLY A 760 -16.66 0.34 -4.00
CA GLY A 760 -15.71 1.37 -3.57
C GLY A 760 -15.79 2.63 -4.43
N ARG A 761 -15.90 2.48 -5.76
CA ARG A 761 -16.01 3.62 -6.67
C ARG A 761 -17.39 4.27 -6.63
N LEU A 762 -18.47 3.52 -6.40
CA LEU A 762 -19.80 4.08 -6.18
C LEU A 762 -19.80 5.01 -4.96
N THR A 763 -19.29 4.57 -3.81
CA THR A 763 -19.22 5.40 -2.60
C THR A 763 -18.37 6.66 -2.82
N ASN A 764 -17.29 6.56 -3.58
CA ASN A 764 -16.43 7.70 -3.89
C ASN A 764 -17.10 8.69 -4.88
N GLN A 765 -17.66 8.19 -5.99
CA GLN A 765 -18.16 9.02 -7.09
C GLN A 765 -19.56 9.57 -6.85
N TYR A 766 -20.44 8.77 -6.26
CA TYR A 766 -21.83 9.17 -6.03
C TYR A 766 -22.12 9.49 -4.57
N GLY A 767 -21.17 9.25 -3.68
CA GLY A 767 -21.22 9.71 -2.29
C GLY A 767 -20.34 10.94 -2.07
N MET A 768 -19.03 10.72 -1.96
CA MET A 768 -18.08 11.76 -1.57
C MET A 768 -18.01 12.93 -2.56
N ARG A 769 -17.92 12.65 -3.86
CA ARG A 769 -17.91 13.70 -4.88
C ARG A 769 -19.25 14.42 -4.98
N TRP A 770 -20.37 13.72 -4.81
CA TRP A 770 -21.69 14.34 -4.78
C TRP A 770 -21.79 15.40 -3.67
N MET A 771 -21.35 15.07 -2.45
CA MET A 771 -21.35 16.03 -1.33
C MET A 771 -20.50 17.27 -1.60
N TRP A 772 -19.44 17.14 -2.41
CA TRP A 772 -18.53 18.24 -2.72
C TRP A 772 -19.03 19.13 -3.88
N GLU A 773 -19.56 18.52 -4.94
CA GLU A 773 -19.88 19.22 -6.20
C GLU A 773 -21.38 19.45 -6.43
N ARG A 774 -22.25 18.66 -5.78
CA ARG A 774 -23.66 18.50 -6.18
C ARG A 774 -24.63 18.52 -4.99
N ASP A 775 -24.15 18.83 -3.79
CA ASP A 775 -25.01 19.03 -2.62
C ASP A 775 -26.00 20.18 -2.93
N PRO A 776 -27.31 19.90 -3.06
CA PRO A 776 -28.29 20.90 -3.51
C PRO A 776 -28.44 22.04 -2.52
N LEU A 777 -28.11 21.82 -1.24
CA LEU A 777 -28.19 22.81 -0.17
C LEU A 777 -26.87 23.57 0.02
N ASN A 778 -25.83 23.21 -0.74
CA ASN A 778 -24.48 23.75 -0.61
C ASN A 778 -23.97 23.76 0.85
N LEU A 779 -24.43 22.83 1.70
CA LEU A 779 -24.09 22.80 3.12
C LEU A 779 -22.59 22.67 3.30
N TRP A 780 -21.94 21.91 2.42
CA TRP A 780 -20.49 21.81 2.40
C TRP A 780 -19.81 23.17 2.18
N GLN A 781 -20.19 23.87 1.11
CA GLN A 781 -19.58 25.15 0.73
C GLN A 781 -19.86 26.24 1.77
N ARG A 782 -21.04 26.20 2.40
CA ARG A 782 -21.44 27.06 3.54
C ARG A 782 -20.74 26.69 4.86
N GLY A 783 -20.04 25.55 4.93
CA GLY A 783 -19.39 25.05 6.15
C GLY A 783 -20.35 24.45 7.19
N ILE A 784 -21.60 24.22 6.80
CA ILE A 784 -22.68 23.69 7.64
C ILE A 784 -22.59 22.17 7.74
N ALA A 785 -22.20 21.47 6.67
CA ALA A 785 -21.97 20.02 6.68
C ALA A 785 -20.50 19.70 6.43
N ARG A 786 -20.01 18.63 7.09
CA ARG A 786 -18.66 18.10 6.88
C ARG A 786 -18.67 16.58 6.92
N LEU A 787 -17.96 15.98 5.97
CA LEU A 787 -17.63 14.56 5.96
C LEU A 787 -16.52 14.35 6.98
N ASN A 788 -16.84 13.62 8.04
CA ASN A 788 -15.90 13.34 9.13
C ASN A 788 -15.04 12.11 8.83
N ALA A 789 -15.65 11.09 8.21
CA ALA A 789 -14.97 9.86 7.84
C ALA A 789 -15.70 9.14 6.69
N GLN A 790 -14.94 8.36 5.91
CA GLN A 790 -15.48 7.27 5.12
C GLN A 790 -14.99 5.95 5.71
N TRP A 791 -15.92 5.06 6.07
CA TRP A 791 -15.64 3.73 6.60
C TRP A 791 -16.20 2.68 5.65
N HIS A 792 -15.33 2.13 4.79
CA HIS A 792 -15.71 1.20 3.73
C HIS A 792 -16.77 1.82 2.80
N ASP A 793 -17.99 1.32 2.84
CA ASP A 793 -19.17 1.77 2.10
C ASP A 793 -20.02 2.81 2.84
N GLY A 794 -19.68 3.13 4.10
CA GLY A 794 -20.37 4.13 4.92
C GLY A 794 -19.74 5.53 4.86
N LEU A 795 -20.60 6.54 4.75
CA LEU A 795 -20.26 7.97 4.79
C LEU A 795 -20.74 8.57 6.12
N LEU A 796 -19.83 9.11 6.92
CA LEU A 796 -20.11 9.66 8.25
C LEU A 796 -20.04 11.19 8.19
N VAL A 797 -21.17 11.85 8.38
CA VAL A 797 -21.33 13.29 8.17
C VAL A 797 -21.94 13.93 9.41
N SER A 798 -21.40 15.07 9.82
CA SER A 798 -22.01 15.91 10.85
C SER A 798 -22.97 16.90 10.20
N LEU A 799 -24.25 16.83 10.56
CA LEU A 799 -25.32 17.70 10.08
C LEU A 799 -25.94 18.48 11.24
N PRO A 800 -26.41 19.71 11.00
CA PRO A 800 -27.19 20.43 12.00
C PRO A 800 -28.44 19.64 12.41
N PRO A 801 -28.93 19.79 13.65
CA PRO A 801 -30.11 19.09 14.14
C PRO A 801 -31.42 19.73 13.62
N ASP A 802 -31.49 19.93 12.31
CA ASP A 802 -32.66 20.43 11.60
C ASP A 802 -33.33 19.25 10.88
N PRO A 803 -34.55 18.85 11.27
CA PRO A 803 -35.26 17.71 10.68
C PRO A 803 -35.44 17.82 9.16
N GLN A 804 -35.72 19.02 8.65
CA GLN A 804 -35.93 19.24 7.22
C GLN A 804 -34.62 19.10 6.45
N VAL A 805 -33.55 19.74 6.95
CA VAL A 805 -32.22 19.66 6.35
C VAL A 805 -31.73 18.22 6.32
N ILE A 806 -31.82 17.50 7.45
CA ILE A 806 -31.36 16.11 7.53
C ILE A 806 -32.15 15.22 6.56
N SER A 807 -33.49 15.25 6.61
CA SER A 807 -34.33 14.40 5.76
C SER A 807 -34.08 14.67 4.27
N HIS A 808 -34.07 15.94 3.86
CA HIS A 808 -33.84 16.32 2.46
C HIS A 808 -32.44 15.95 1.97
N TRP A 809 -31.41 16.25 2.78
CA TRP A 809 -30.02 15.97 2.41
C TRP A 809 -29.76 14.46 2.30
N VAL A 810 -30.29 13.67 3.25
CA VAL A 810 -30.21 12.21 3.23
C VAL A 810 -30.91 11.64 2.00
N ALA A 811 -32.10 12.15 1.66
CA ALA A 811 -32.81 11.72 0.45
C ALA A 811 -31.96 11.97 -0.81
N GLY A 812 -31.39 13.17 -0.96
CA GLY A 812 -30.52 13.53 -2.09
C GLY A 812 -29.27 12.65 -2.19
N LEU A 813 -28.61 12.37 -1.06
CA LEU A 813 -27.44 11.47 -1.04
C LEU A 813 -27.84 10.03 -1.42
N MET A 814 -28.95 9.53 -0.89
CA MET A 814 -29.45 8.19 -1.21
C MET A 814 -29.85 8.06 -2.68
N ASP A 815 -30.46 9.10 -3.26
CA ASP A 815 -30.75 9.17 -4.70
C ASP A 815 -29.48 9.13 -5.56
N SER A 816 -28.46 9.90 -5.15
CA SER A 816 -27.16 9.88 -5.83
C SER A 816 -26.51 8.50 -5.75
N LEU A 817 -26.45 7.89 -4.56
CA LEU A 817 -25.90 6.54 -4.36
C LEU A 817 -26.71 5.45 -5.10
N ALA A 818 -27.99 5.70 -5.37
CA ALA A 818 -28.85 4.85 -6.18
C ALA A 818 -28.67 5.06 -7.71
N THR A 819 -27.66 5.81 -8.15
CA THR A 819 -27.32 5.93 -9.58
C THR A 819 -27.07 4.54 -10.18
N PRO A 820 -27.75 4.18 -11.30
CA PRO A 820 -27.62 2.86 -11.90
C PRO A 820 -26.18 2.49 -12.27
N LEU A 821 -25.73 1.32 -11.79
CA LEU A 821 -24.52 0.66 -12.27
C LEU A 821 -24.87 -0.40 -13.31
N ASN A 822 -24.12 -0.43 -14.41
CA ASN A 822 -24.20 -1.51 -15.40
C ASN A 822 -23.22 -2.63 -15.04
N LEU A 823 -23.76 -3.75 -14.57
CA LEU A 823 -23.04 -4.94 -14.13
C LEU A 823 -23.26 -6.06 -15.15
N ASN A 824 -22.45 -6.09 -16.20
CA ASN A 824 -22.54 -7.07 -17.29
C ASN A 824 -23.93 -7.10 -17.98
N GLY A 825 -24.45 -5.92 -18.33
CA GLY A 825 -25.77 -5.77 -18.94
C GLY A 825 -26.91 -5.61 -17.92
N THR A 826 -26.68 -5.93 -16.64
CA THR A 826 -27.67 -5.79 -15.56
C THR A 826 -27.57 -4.43 -14.90
N SER A 827 -28.68 -3.69 -14.81
CA SER A 827 -28.75 -2.44 -14.06
C SER A 827 -28.98 -2.67 -12.56
N LEU A 828 -28.14 -2.09 -11.71
CA LEU A 828 -28.31 -2.08 -10.24
C LEU A 828 -28.39 -0.65 -9.72
N LYS A 829 -29.50 -0.33 -9.04
CA LYS A 829 -29.58 0.83 -8.14
C LYS A 829 -29.24 0.34 -6.73
N MET A 830 -28.19 0.90 -6.12
CA MET A 830 -27.72 0.42 -4.82
C MET A 830 -28.59 0.99 -3.69
N PRO A 831 -29.24 0.15 -2.86
CA PRO A 831 -29.96 0.64 -1.70
C PRO A 831 -28.99 1.00 -0.56
N SER A 832 -29.43 1.92 0.29
CA SER A 832 -28.68 2.39 1.46
C SER A 832 -29.53 2.30 2.73
N THR A 833 -28.87 2.27 3.89
CA THR A 833 -29.49 2.49 5.19
C THR A 833 -28.97 3.78 5.80
N VAL A 834 -29.73 4.34 6.72
CA VAL A 834 -29.43 5.60 7.40
C VAL A 834 -29.32 5.33 8.88
N LYS A 835 -28.31 5.89 9.54
CA LYS A 835 -28.15 5.82 10.99
C LYS A 835 -27.90 7.21 11.55
N MET A 836 -28.38 7.45 12.76
CA MET A 836 -28.21 8.75 13.43
C MET A 836 -27.86 8.58 14.91
N GLY A 837 -27.02 9.48 15.42
CA GLY A 837 -26.63 9.53 16.82
C GLY A 837 -25.72 10.71 17.14
N LEU A 838 -25.25 10.78 18.39
CA LEU A 838 -24.27 11.79 18.84
C LEU A 838 -22.81 11.39 18.59
N HIS A 839 -22.58 10.10 18.36
CA HIS A 839 -21.27 9.50 18.11
C HIS A 839 -21.31 8.54 16.91
N THR A 840 -20.13 8.10 16.46
CA THR A 840 -20.00 7.18 15.32
C THR A 840 -20.51 5.76 15.57
N ASN A 841 -21.00 5.45 16.77
CA ASN A 841 -21.73 4.22 17.10
C ASN A 841 -23.25 4.49 17.23
N PRO A 842 -23.98 4.78 16.15
CA PRO A 842 -25.30 5.40 16.20
C PRO A 842 -26.35 4.60 16.97
N SER A 843 -27.29 5.31 17.60
CA SER A 843 -28.39 4.72 18.40
C SER A 843 -29.64 4.43 17.58
N LEU A 844 -29.80 5.09 16.43
CA LEU A 844 -30.95 4.97 15.54
C LEU A 844 -30.52 4.42 14.18
N GLU A 845 -31.34 3.57 13.58
CA GLU A 845 -31.15 3.01 12.24
C GLU A 845 -32.48 2.90 11.50
N TRP A 846 -32.52 3.44 10.27
CA TRP A 846 -33.62 3.28 9.33
C TRP A 846 -33.15 2.48 8.12
N LYS A 847 -33.98 1.53 7.71
CA LYS A 847 -33.79 0.73 6.48
C LYS A 847 -34.42 1.38 5.23
N TRP A 848 -34.94 2.59 5.39
CA TRP A 848 -35.60 3.41 4.39
C TRP A 848 -35.15 4.87 4.52
N ARG A 849 -35.70 5.75 3.68
CA ARG A 849 -35.49 7.20 3.75
C ARG A 849 -36.36 7.77 4.87
N PRO A 850 -35.78 8.31 5.96
CA PRO A 850 -36.59 8.78 7.07
C PRO A 850 -37.35 10.07 6.70
N SER A 851 -38.63 10.17 7.10
CA SER A 851 -39.42 11.39 6.96
C SER A 851 -38.93 12.49 7.90
N VAL A 852 -39.41 13.72 7.71
CA VAL A 852 -39.10 14.85 8.60
C VAL A 852 -39.53 14.53 10.04
N GLU A 853 -40.72 13.96 10.21
CA GLU A 853 -41.28 13.58 11.51
C GLU A 853 -40.49 12.45 12.18
N GLU A 854 -40.01 11.46 11.41
CA GLU A 854 -39.16 10.38 11.93
C GLU A 854 -37.81 10.92 12.41
N VAL A 855 -37.21 11.87 11.66
CA VAL A 855 -35.96 12.53 12.07
C VAL A 855 -36.19 13.35 13.32
N GLU A 856 -37.26 14.14 13.39
CA GLU A 856 -37.59 14.95 14.57
C GLU A 856 -37.77 14.09 15.82
N ALA A 857 -38.56 13.01 15.72
CA ALA A 857 -38.72 12.04 16.81
C ALA A 857 -37.37 11.41 17.20
N GLY A 858 -36.51 11.13 16.22
CA GLY A 858 -35.15 10.66 16.45
C GLY A 858 -34.29 11.66 17.23
N LEU A 859 -34.31 12.94 16.87
CA LEU A 859 -33.57 14.01 17.58
C LEU A 859 -34.05 14.15 19.03
N VAL A 860 -35.36 14.14 19.25
CA VAL A 860 -35.96 14.17 20.59
C VAL A 860 -35.48 12.97 21.41
N SER A 861 -35.44 11.77 20.83
CA SER A 861 -34.96 10.56 21.53
C SER A 861 -33.47 10.61 21.91
N LEU A 862 -32.68 11.41 21.19
CA LEU A 862 -31.27 11.67 21.47
C LEU A 862 -31.05 12.83 22.46
N ASN A 863 -32.12 13.40 23.02
CA ASN A 863 -32.09 14.62 23.83
C ASN A 863 -31.45 15.81 23.11
N VAL A 864 -31.69 15.92 21.80
CA VAL A 864 -31.24 17.04 20.96
C VAL A 864 -32.43 17.90 20.60
N THR A 865 -32.38 19.19 20.92
CA THR A 865 -33.42 20.15 20.53
C THR A 865 -33.32 20.41 19.02
N PRO A 866 -34.41 20.19 18.25
CA PRO A 866 -34.44 20.55 16.84
C PRO A 866 -34.22 22.06 16.65
N VAL A 867 -33.52 22.42 15.58
CA VAL A 867 -33.31 23.83 15.18
C VAL A 867 -33.84 24.05 13.77
N GLU A 868 -34.34 25.24 13.50
CA GLU A 868 -34.64 25.68 12.13
C GLU A 868 -33.49 26.54 11.61
N ILE A 869 -32.78 26.05 10.59
CA ILE A 869 -31.79 26.84 9.89
C ILE A 869 -32.51 27.48 8.71
N GLY A 870 -32.85 28.78 8.84
CA GLY A 870 -33.46 29.56 7.76
C GLY A 870 -32.72 29.37 6.42
N GLY A 871 -33.51 29.20 5.35
CA GLY A 871 -33.09 28.77 4.00
C GLY A 871 -31.80 29.38 3.48
#